data_AF-A0A6A9S3L3-F1
#
_entry.id   AF-A0A6A9S3L3-F1
#
_cell.length_a   1.000
_cell.length_b   1.000
_cell.length_c   1.000
_cell.angle_alpha   90.00
_cell.angle_beta   90.00
_cell.angle_gamma   90.00
#
_symmetry.space_group_name_H-M   'P 1'
#
loop_
_entity.id
_entity.type
_entity.pdbx_description
1 polymer ?
#
loop_
_entity_poly.entity_id
_entity_poly.type
_entity_poly.pdbx_seq_one_letter_code
_entity_poly.pdbx_strand_id
1 'polypeptide(L)'
;MSQQAAQVETLFLHEHGEEFRVAAHRDGERLFHGILELKETDAGPRPRRLRVKDGTSEELRSPDQFVDLARRAARIRISEQTAPRARERIREMLDAYQVEAKVVRTCRLCASDGRYSPITSETAIETDDETICPECARQQLDRELAYKGNIGGDARDRLEELLLEVQALDRVTNLLSGQLDPDLTKFDEISATVDEVDPVRVDSLDLHPGMQEHLESRFDTLLPVQSLAVEHGATEGTDQLVVSATATGKTLIGEMAGIDRVLNNKGTMLFLVPLVALANQKYEQFQDRYGDMVDVSLRVGASRIADEGGRFDPEADVIVGTYEGIDHALRTGKDLGTVGTVVIDEVHTLGEDERGHRLDGLISRLKYYCESGGAPDSGDTQWIYLSATVGNPGQLADQLRATLIEFEERPVPIERHVTFADGREKIETEKKLVKRAFDNKSSKGYRGQTIIFTNSRRRCHQISRKLEYSSAPYHAGLDNRKRQRVERQFADQDLAAVVTTAALAAGVDFPASQVIFDSLAMGIEWLTVQEFSQMLGRAGRPDYHDKGTVYMLVEPDCSYHNSMEMTEDEVAFKLLKGEMEPVITRYDEGAAVEETLANVTVAGKQAKRLNDRMVGEVPTKHALGKLLEYEFIDGLSPTPLGRAVTRHFLAPDESFQLLDGIRKGQHPYEIVADMELRDEH
;
A
#
# COMPACT_ATOMS: atom_id res chain seq x y z
N MET A 1 41.99 -40.80 -39.11
CA MET A 1 40.69 -40.10 -39.14
C MET A 1 40.82 -38.86 -38.28
N SER A 2 40.85 -37.70 -38.92
CA SER A 2 40.95 -36.38 -38.29
C SER A 2 39.63 -36.12 -37.56
N GLN A 3 39.64 -36.14 -36.22
CA GLN A 3 38.64 -35.39 -35.48
C GLN A 3 38.87 -33.93 -35.85
N GLN A 4 37.95 -33.33 -36.60
CA GLN A 4 37.90 -31.90 -36.84
C GLN A 4 37.80 -31.22 -35.47
N ALA A 5 38.94 -30.82 -34.92
CA ALA A 5 39.01 -29.97 -33.74
C ALA A 5 38.23 -28.70 -34.07
N ALA A 6 37.13 -28.51 -33.36
CA ALA A 6 36.12 -27.54 -33.70
C ALA A 6 36.70 -26.11 -33.67
N GLN A 7 36.29 -25.24 -34.61
CA GLN A 7 36.84 -23.89 -34.84
C GLN A 7 36.82 -23.01 -33.58
N VAL A 8 37.97 -22.56 -33.08
CA VAL A 8 38.05 -21.69 -31.89
C VAL A 8 37.80 -20.25 -32.30
N GLU A 9 36.84 -19.57 -31.66
CA GLU A 9 36.55 -18.18 -31.99
C GLU A 9 37.48 -17.24 -31.22
N THR A 10 37.54 -17.40 -29.88
CA THR A 10 38.39 -16.60 -29.01
C THR A 10 39.30 -17.49 -28.18
N LEU A 11 40.60 -17.21 -28.20
CA LEU A 11 41.58 -17.78 -27.28
C LEU A 11 42.00 -16.71 -26.27
N PHE A 12 41.68 -16.93 -25.00
CA PHE A 12 41.96 -16.02 -23.90
C PHE A 12 43.16 -16.51 -23.08
N LEU A 13 44.08 -15.60 -22.76
CA LEU A 13 45.23 -15.85 -21.89
C LEU A 13 45.23 -14.91 -20.68
N HIS A 14 45.50 -15.47 -19.51
CA HIS A 14 45.69 -14.74 -18.25
C HIS A 14 46.84 -15.36 -17.45
N GLU A 15 47.49 -14.57 -16.58
CA GLU A 15 48.62 -15.04 -15.77
C GLU A 15 48.12 -15.87 -14.58
N HIS A 16 48.87 -16.91 -14.21
CA HIS A 16 48.56 -17.74 -13.06
C HIS A 16 49.87 -18.27 -12.44
N GLY A 17 50.41 -17.52 -11.47
CA GLY A 17 51.74 -17.81 -10.93
C GLY A 17 52.82 -17.59 -12.00
N GLU A 18 53.66 -18.59 -12.22
CA GLU A 18 54.68 -18.55 -13.30
C GLU A 18 54.13 -19.06 -14.66
N GLU A 19 52.89 -19.52 -14.69
CA GLU A 19 52.22 -20.16 -15.82
C GLU A 19 51.07 -19.28 -16.36
N PHE A 20 50.38 -19.72 -17.40
CA PHE A 20 49.30 -18.96 -18.03
C PHE A 20 48.02 -19.76 -18.13
N ARG A 21 46.91 -19.26 -17.59
CA ARG A 21 45.58 -19.81 -17.88
C ARG A 21 45.22 -19.55 -19.32
N VAL A 22 44.68 -20.58 -19.97
CA VAL A 22 44.21 -20.52 -21.35
C VAL A 22 42.76 -20.97 -21.38
N ALA A 23 41.88 -20.17 -21.98
CA ALA A 23 40.48 -20.53 -22.20
C ALA A 23 40.12 -20.35 -23.67
N ALA A 24 39.51 -21.38 -24.27
CA ALA A 24 39.02 -21.32 -25.64
C ALA A 24 37.49 -21.19 -25.62
N HIS A 25 36.97 -20.27 -26.43
CA HIS A 25 35.54 -19.97 -26.51
C HIS A 25 35.03 -20.03 -27.95
N ARG A 26 33.75 -20.38 -28.11
CA ARG A 26 32.97 -20.27 -29.35
C ARG A 26 31.53 -19.88 -29.01
N ASP A 27 30.96 -18.92 -29.75
CA ASP A 27 29.56 -18.50 -29.60
C ASP A 27 29.22 -18.10 -28.14
N GLY A 28 30.20 -17.51 -27.44
CA GLY A 28 30.08 -17.15 -26.02
C GLY A 28 30.35 -18.29 -25.02
N GLU A 29 30.28 -19.55 -25.45
CA GLU A 29 30.50 -20.70 -24.57
C GLU A 29 31.97 -21.12 -24.47
N ARG A 30 32.36 -21.63 -23.30
CA ARG A 30 33.73 -22.10 -23.04
C ARG A 30 33.89 -23.54 -23.54
N LEU A 31 34.72 -23.72 -24.58
CA LEU A 31 35.07 -25.03 -25.12
C LEU A 31 35.96 -25.83 -24.16
N PHE A 32 36.97 -25.17 -23.60
CA PHE A 32 37.83 -25.74 -22.55
C PHE A 32 38.59 -24.63 -21.82
N HIS A 33 39.20 -25.00 -20.69
CA HIS A 33 40.19 -24.19 -20.00
C HIS A 33 41.39 -25.04 -19.60
N GLY A 34 42.54 -24.41 -19.39
CA GLY A 34 43.77 -25.12 -19.06
C GLY A 34 44.88 -24.19 -18.59
N ILE A 35 46.05 -24.77 -18.36
CA ILE A 35 47.26 -24.08 -17.93
C ILE A 35 48.37 -24.33 -18.95
N LEU A 36 48.88 -23.27 -19.54
CA LEU A 36 50.00 -23.23 -20.45
C LEU A 36 51.29 -22.92 -19.69
N GLU A 37 52.23 -23.84 -19.79
CA GLU A 37 53.60 -23.64 -19.33
C GLU A 37 54.46 -23.15 -20.49
N LEU A 38 55.27 -22.12 -20.22
CA LEU A 38 56.32 -21.67 -21.15
C LEU A 38 57.68 -22.16 -20.68
N LYS A 39 58.58 -22.39 -21.63
CA LYS A 39 60.01 -22.59 -21.41
C LYS A 39 60.78 -21.43 -22.03
N GLU A 40 61.85 -21.00 -21.37
CA GLU A 40 62.78 -20.02 -21.94
C GLU A 40 63.73 -20.71 -22.92
N THR A 41 63.99 -20.06 -24.05
CA THR A 41 64.94 -20.52 -25.07
C THR A 41 65.77 -19.33 -25.56
N ASP A 42 66.87 -19.58 -26.27
CA ASP A 42 67.71 -18.52 -26.85
C ASP A 42 66.94 -17.58 -27.81
N ALA A 43 65.78 -18.01 -28.31
CA ALA A 43 64.91 -17.25 -29.20
C ALA A 43 63.69 -16.62 -28.47
N GLY A 44 63.69 -16.63 -27.13
CA GLY A 44 62.61 -16.15 -26.26
C GLY A 44 61.70 -17.26 -25.73
N PRO A 45 60.56 -16.90 -25.10
CA PRO A 45 59.65 -17.85 -24.48
C PRO A 45 58.91 -18.72 -25.51
N ARG A 46 58.77 -20.02 -25.24
CA ARG A 46 58.08 -20.99 -26.12
C ARG A 46 57.14 -21.90 -25.34
N PRO A 47 56.03 -22.38 -25.95
CA PRO A 47 55.14 -23.35 -25.32
C PRO A 47 55.91 -24.62 -24.91
N ARG A 48 55.77 -25.04 -23.65
CA ARG A 48 56.33 -26.29 -23.12
C ARG A 48 55.28 -27.41 -23.09
N ARG A 49 54.12 -27.13 -22.52
CA ARG A 49 52.95 -28.02 -22.49
C ARG A 49 51.70 -27.23 -22.14
N LEU A 50 50.54 -27.68 -22.64
CA LEU A 50 49.22 -27.16 -22.26
C LEU A 50 48.48 -28.27 -21.51
N ARG A 51 48.08 -27.99 -20.28
CA ARG A 51 47.30 -28.90 -19.43
C ARG A 51 45.83 -28.49 -19.50
N VAL A 52 45.00 -29.20 -20.27
CA VAL A 52 43.58 -28.89 -20.41
C VAL A 52 42.80 -29.61 -19.32
N LYS A 53 41.92 -28.87 -18.64
CA LYS A 53 41.00 -29.40 -17.62
C LYS A 53 39.61 -29.59 -18.21
N ASP A 54 39.12 -30.83 -18.17
CA ASP A 54 37.75 -31.20 -18.51
C ASP A 54 37.13 -32.02 -17.37
N GLY A 55 36.22 -31.40 -16.61
CA GLY A 55 35.69 -31.96 -15.37
C GLY A 55 36.78 -32.30 -14.34
N THR A 56 36.86 -33.58 -13.97
CA THR A 56 37.87 -34.15 -13.05
C THR A 56 39.11 -34.70 -13.77
N SER A 57 39.13 -34.67 -15.11
CA SER A 57 40.23 -35.19 -15.92
C SER A 57 41.18 -34.09 -16.40
N GLU A 58 42.48 -34.39 -16.39
CA GLU A 58 43.51 -33.52 -16.98
C GLU A 58 44.10 -34.17 -18.25
N GLU A 59 44.00 -33.47 -19.37
CA GLU A 59 44.59 -33.87 -20.66
C GLU A 59 45.86 -33.06 -20.93
N LEU A 60 46.98 -33.74 -21.18
CA LEU A 60 48.24 -33.10 -21.59
C LEU A 60 48.29 -32.94 -23.11
N ARG A 61 48.37 -31.69 -23.56
CA ARG A 61 48.55 -31.32 -24.96
C ARG A 61 49.98 -30.87 -25.25
N SER A 62 50.48 -31.28 -26.42
CA SER A 62 51.83 -30.94 -26.88
C SER A 62 51.95 -29.44 -27.22
N PRO A 63 53.17 -28.87 -27.25
CA PRO A 63 53.41 -27.52 -27.75
C PRO A 63 52.77 -27.24 -29.11
N ASP A 64 52.90 -28.16 -30.06
CA ASP A 64 52.38 -28.00 -31.41
C ASP A 64 50.85 -27.90 -31.42
N GLN A 65 50.17 -28.64 -30.55
CA GLN A 65 48.72 -28.57 -30.41
C GLN A 65 48.24 -27.20 -29.89
N PHE A 66 48.99 -26.54 -29.00
CA PHE A 66 48.69 -25.17 -28.58
C PHE A 66 48.94 -24.16 -29.71
N VAL A 67 50.03 -24.31 -30.46
CA VAL A 67 50.33 -23.42 -31.59
C VAL A 67 49.26 -23.54 -32.68
N ASP A 68 48.82 -24.76 -33.00
CA ASP A 68 47.74 -25.01 -33.94
C ASP A 68 46.42 -24.38 -33.47
N LEU A 69 46.13 -24.47 -32.17
CA LEU A 69 44.97 -23.83 -31.55
C LEU A 69 45.04 -22.31 -31.68
N ALA A 70 46.19 -21.70 -31.35
CA ALA A 70 46.40 -20.26 -31.45
C ALA A 70 46.24 -19.75 -32.89
N ARG A 71 46.81 -20.46 -33.88
CA ARG A 71 46.69 -20.11 -35.30
C ARG A 71 45.26 -20.21 -35.85
N ARG A 72 44.45 -21.11 -35.29
CA ARG A 72 43.05 -21.31 -35.69
C ARG A 72 42.08 -20.40 -34.95
N ALA A 73 42.51 -19.76 -33.87
CA ALA A 73 41.68 -18.83 -33.12
C ALA A 73 41.40 -17.59 -33.98
N ALA A 74 40.14 -17.23 -34.17
CA ALA A 74 39.80 -16.01 -34.91
C ALA A 74 40.31 -14.74 -34.19
N ARG A 75 40.37 -14.77 -32.85
CA ARG A 75 40.84 -13.68 -32.00
C ARG A 75 41.64 -14.24 -30.82
N ILE A 76 42.81 -13.66 -30.54
CA ILE A 76 43.55 -13.93 -29.29
C ILE A 76 43.49 -12.70 -28.38
N ARG A 77 43.08 -12.92 -27.13
CA ARG A 77 42.90 -11.89 -26.11
C ARG A 77 43.78 -12.17 -24.90
N ILE A 78 44.49 -11.15 -24.44
CA ILE A 78 45.26 -11.19 -23.19
C ILE A 78 44.55 -10.32 -22.18
N SER A 79 44.35 -10.83 -20.97
CA SER A 79 43.79 -10.04 -19.88
C SER A 79 44.66 -8.82 -19.56
N GLU A 80 44.04 -7.65 -19.40
CA GLU A 80 44.72 -6.46 -18.86
C GLU A 80 45.17 -6.67 -17.40
N GLN A 81 44.51 -7.56 -16.66
CA GLN A 81 44.86 -7.90 -15.27
C GLN A 81 46.16 -8.71 -15.16
N THR A 82 46.68 -9.22 -16.28
CA THR A 82 48.01 -9.85 -16.32
C THR A 82 49.11 -8.81 -16.09
N ALA A 83 50.14 -9.12 -15.31
CA ALA A 83 51.24 -8.19 -15.06
C ALA A 83 51.94 -7.78 -16.38
N PRO A 84 52.49 -6.54 -16.49
CA PRO A 84 53.12 -6.06 -17.73
C PRO A 84 54.21 -7.01 -18.27
N ARG A 85 55.10 -7.53 -17.40
CA ARG A 85 56.15 -8.49 -17.78
C ARG A 85 55.56 -9.80 -18.32
N ALA A 86 54.48 -10.29 -17.72
CA ALA A 86 53.81 -11.50 -18.17
C ALA A 86 53.10 -11.28 -19.51
N ARG A 87 52.52 -10.10 -19.75
CA ARG A 87 51.95 -9.72 -21.07
C ARG A 87 53.02 -9.71 -22.16
N GLU A 88 54.20 -9.16 -21.87
CA GLU A 88 55.35 -9.16 -22.79
C GLU A 88 55.77 -10.58 -23.13
N ARG A 89 55.93 -11.47 -22.13
CA ARG A 89 56.26 -12.89 -22.36
C ARG A 89 55.24 -13.62 -23.24
N ILE A 90 53.94 -13.36 -23.04
CA ILE A 90 52.89 -13.94 -23.90
C ILE A 90 53.02 -13.42 -25.34
N ARG A 91 53.23 -12.11 -25.51
CA ARG A 91 53.36 -11.48 -26.83
C ARG A 91 54.59 -12.01 -27.57
N GLU A 92 55.76 -12.01 -26.94
CA GLU A 92 56.98 -12.57 -27.54
C GLU A 92 56.81 -14.03 -27.96
N MET A 93 56.10 -14.82 -27.14
CA MET A 93 55.79 -16.20 -27.46
C MET A 93 54.88 -16.32 -28.68
N LEU A 94 53.83 -15.52 -28.79
CA LEU A 94 52.88 -15.56 -29.91
C LEU A 94 53.48 -14.97 -31.20
N ASP A 95 54.28 -13.90 -31.09
CA ASP A 95 54.97 -13.24 -32.20
C ASP A 95 55.93 -14.21 -32.91
N ALA A 96 56.59 -15.10 -32.15
CA ALA A 96 57.45 -16.14 -32.71
C ALA A 96 56.71 -17.13 -33.65
N TYR A 97 55.38 -17.20 -33.55
CA TYR A 97 54.54 -18.02 -34.43
C TYR A 97 53.68 -17.20 -35.40
N GLN A 98 53.95 -15.88 -35.50
CA GLN A 98 53.22 -14.91 -36.34
C GLN A 98 51.74 -14.80 -35.96
N VAL A 99 51.42 -14.84 -34.67
CA VAL A 99 50.06 -14.74 -34.16
C VAL A 99 49.91 -13.49 -33.31
N GLU A 100 48.97 -12.62 -33.66
CA GLU A 100 48.74 -11.37 -32.93
C GLU A 100 47.73 -11.54 -31.79
N ALA A 101 47.97 -10.86 -30.67
CA ALA A 101 47.05 -10.81 -29.54
C ALA A 101 46.78 -9.38 -29.07
N LYS A 102 45.52 -9.11 -28.71
CA LYS A 102 45.08 -7.82 -28.18
C LYS A 102 44.92 -7.91 -26.67
N VAL A 103 45.42 -6.92 -25.94
CA VAL A 103 45.11 -6.76 -24.51
C VAL A 103 43.70 -6.19 -24.38
N VAL A 104 42.88 -6.80 -23.54
CA VAL A 104 41.49 -6.42 -23.31
C VAL A 104 41.24 -6.35 -21.82
N ARG A 105 40.50 -5.32 -21.38
CA ARG A 105 40.02 -5.20 -20.01
C ARG A 105 39.03 -6.33 -19.73
N THR A 106 39.29 -7.12 -18.70
CA THR A 106 38.47 -8.27 -18.31
C THR A 106 38.22 -8.27 -16.82
N CYS A 107 37.11 -8.85 -16.40
CA CYS A 107 36.84 -9.13 -14.99
C CYS A 107 37.97 -10.02 -14.39
N ARG A 108 38.57 -9.59 -13.29
CA ARG A 108 39.68 -10.31 -12.64
C ARG A 108 39.22 -11.64 -12.04
N LEU A 109 38.04 -11.67 -11.43
CA LEU A 109 37.45 -12.89 -10.84
C LEU A 109 37.24 -13.96 -11.93
N CYS A 110 36.61 -13.59 -13.04
CA CYS A 110 36.47 -14.49 -14.19
C CYS A 110 37.83 -14.95 -14.73
N ALA A 111 38.77 -14.02 -14.92
CA ALA A 111 40.09 -14.33 -15.46
C ALA A 111 40.86 -15.33 -14.57
N SER A 112 40.78 -15.13 -13.25
CA SER A 112 41.37 -16.01 -12.24
C SER A 112 40.76 -17.42 -12.28
N ASP A 113 39.47 -17.53 -12.60
CA ASP A 113 38.77 -18.81 -12.78
C ASP A 113 38.97 -19.43 -14.18
N GLY A 114 39.72 -18.77 -15.07
CA GLY A 114 39.89 -19.23 -16.46
C GLY A 114 38.60 -19.11 -17.29
N ARG A 115 37.85 -18.03 -17.07
CA ARG A 115 36.70 -17.61 -17.88
C ARG A 115 37.04 -16.29 -18.58
N TYR A 116 36.70 -16.19 -19.86
CA TYR A 116 36.81 -14.93 -20.60
C TYR A 116 35.54 -14.10 -20.43
N SER A 117 35.65 -12.98 -19.71
CA SER A 117 34.56 -12.00 -19.53
C SER A 117 35.12 -10.58 -19.73
N PRO A 118 35.04 -10.03 -20.96
CA PRO A 118 35.48 -8.67 -21.24
C PRO A 118 34.51 -7.67 -20.61
N ILE A 119 35.04 -6.59 -20.07
CA ILE A 119 34.25 -5.50 -19.47
C ILE A 119 34.54 -4.18 -20.18
N THR A 120 33.51 -3.37 -20.36
CA THR A 120 33.59 -2.01 -20.92
C THR A 120 33.30 -1.00 -19.83
N SER A 121 33.42 0.30 -20.11
CA SER A 121 32.93 1.34 -19.19
C SER A 121 31.42 1.26 -18.94
N GLU A 122 30.66 0.62 -19.83
CA GLU A 122 29.21 0.45 -19.71
C GLU A 122 28.80 -0.82 -18.97
N THR A 123 29.72 -1.76 -18.74
CA THR A 123 29.42 -3.05 -18.09
C THR A 123 30.29 -3.34 -16.88
N ALA A 124 31.36 -2.58 -16.67
CA ALA A 124 32.19 -2.70 -15.49
C ALA A 124 31.43 -2.19 -14.27
N ILE A 125 31.45 -2.98 -13.20
CA ILE A 125 30.92 -2.60 -11.89
C ILE A 125 32.10 -2.39 -10.96
N GLU A 126 32.15 -1.23 -10.33
CA GLU A 126 33.15 -0.86 -9.33
C GLU A 126 32.88 -1.57 -8.01
N THR A 127 33.96 -2.05 -7.40
CA THR A 127 34.03 -2.46 -6.00
C THR A 127 35.15 -1.68 -5.31
N ASP A 128 35.23 -1.73 -3.99
CA ASP A 128 36.27 -1.04 -3.19
C ASP A 128 37.70 -1.35 -3.68
N ASP A 129 37.92 -2.57 -4.17
CA ASP A 129 39.25 -3.07 -4.57
C ASP A 129 39.47 -3.09 -6.10
N GLU A 130 38.42 -3.25 -6.91
CA GLU A 130 38.57 -3.50 -8.34
C GLU A 130 37.32 -3.25 -9.19
N THR A 131 37.36 -3.62 -10.48
CA THR A 131 36.19 -3.61 -11.36
C THR A 131 35.89 -4.99 -11.90
N ILE A 132 34.65 -5.44 -11.74
CA ILE A 132 34.18 -6.77 -12.08
C ILE A 132 33.07 -6.72 -13.13
N CYS A 133 32.71 -7.87 -13.69
CA CYS A 133 31.58 -7.98 -14.62
C CYS A 133 30.24 -8.11 -13.88
N PRO A 134 29.10 -7.90 -14.57
CA PRO A 134 27.76 -8.01 -13.98
C PRO A 134 27.47 -9.35 -13.31
N GLU A 135 27.90 -10.46 -13.93
CA GLU A 135 27.69 -11.79 -13.38
C GLU A 135 28.41 -12.00 -12.03
N CYS A 136 29.67 -11.56 -11.94
CA CYS A 136 30.43 -11.66 -10.70
C CYS A 136 29.89 -10.72 -9.62
N ALA A 137 29.43 -9.52 -10.00
CA ALA A 137 28.84 -8.58 -9.06
C ALA A 137 27.52 -9.11 -8.48
N ARG A 138 26.64 -9.69 -9.31
CA ARG A 138 25.41 -10.36 -8.85
C ARG A 138 25.71 -11.49 -7.87
N GLN A 139 26.70 -12.34 -8.19
CA GLN A 139 27.12 -13.42 -7.27
C GLN A 139 27.66 -12.90 -5.94
N GLN A 140 28.28 -11.72 -5.90
CA GLN A 140 28.72 -11.10 -4.66
C GLN A 140 27.55 -10.47 -3.91
N LEU A 141 26.68 -9.73 -4.60
CA LEU A 141 25.44 -9.21 -4.04
C LEU A 141 24.63 -10.34 -3.38
N ASP A 142 24.41 -11.46 -4.08
CA ASP A 142 23.70 -12.63 -3.56
C ASP A 142 24.29 -13.16 -2.24
N ARG A 143 25.62 -13.13 -2.10
CA ARG A 143 26.29 -13.54 -0.86
C ARG A 143 26.02 -12.56 0.27
N GLU A 144 26.08 -11.26 -0.02
CA GLU A 144 25.75 -10.21 0.96
C GLU A 144 24.28 -10.29 1.40
N LEU A 145 23.35 -10.50 0.46
CA LEU A 145 21.94 -10.71 0.75
C LEU A 145 21.75 -11.92 1.69
N ALA A 146 22.39 -13.05 1.37
CA ALA A 146 22.32 -14.25 2.20
C ALA A 146 22.84 -14.07 3.64
N TYR A 147 23.72 -13.09 3.89
CA TYR A 147 24.16 -12.74 5.25
C TYR A 147 23.14 -11.90 6.02
N LYS A 148 22.34 -11.08 5.34
CA LYS A 148 21.34 -10.17 5.93
C LYS A 148 19.98 -10.84 6.15
N GLY A 149 19.65 -11.91 5.43
CA GLY A 149 18.41 -12.68 5.56
C GLY A 149 17.92 -13.19 4.21
N ASN A 150 16.81 -13.94 4.17
CA ASN A 150 16.16 -14.21 2.88
C ASN A 150 15.47 -12.92 2.40
N ILE A 151 15.83 -12.49 1.20
CA ILE A 151 15.19 -11.36 0.53
C ILE A 151 14.30 -11.93 -0.57
N GLY A 152 13.05 -11.47 -0.62
CA GLY A 152 12.06 -11.85 -1.61
C GLY A 152 12.49 -11.53 -3.03
N GLY A 153 11.89 -12.22 -4.01
CA GLY A 153 12.28 -12.11 -5.41
C GLY A 153 12.28 -10.68 -5.94
N ASP A 154 11.19 -9.94 -5.70
CA ASP A 154 11.05 -8.54 -6.16
C ASP A 154 12.11 -7.61 -5.59
N ALA A 155 12.48 -7.80 -4.32
CA ALA A 155 13.49 -7.00 -3.65
C ALA A 155 14.89 -7.29 -4.20
N ARG A 156 15.17 -8.55 -4.49
CA ARG A 156 16.41 -8.97 -5.16
C ARG A 156 16.51 -8.41 -6.57
N ASP A 157 15.44 -8.52 -7.36
CA ASP A 157 15.38 -8.00 -8.72
C ASP A 157 15.66 -6.49 -8.74
N ARG A 158 15.08 -5.73 -7.81
CA ARG A 158 15.36 -4.29 -7.68
C ARG A 158 16.82 -3.99 -7.36
N LEU A 159 17.43 -4.74 -6.43
CA LEU A 159 18.85 -4.55 -6.09
C LEU A 159 19.77 -4.92 -7.26
N GLU A 160 19.41 -5.94 -8.04
CA GLU A 160 20.13 -6.30 -9.26
C GLU A 160 19.99 -5.23 -10.35
N GLU A 161 18.81 -4.62 -10.52
CA GLU A 161 18.61 -3.47 -11.43
C GLU A 161 19.48 -2.29 -11.02
N LEU A 162 19.41 -1.88 -9.74
CA LEU A 162 20.22 -0.80 -9.19
C LEU A 162 21.72 -1.06 -9.36
N LEU A 163 22.17 -2.30 -9.19
CA LEU A 163 23.57 -2.69 -9.39
C LEU A 163 24.04 -2.43 -10.83
N LEU A 164 23.18 -2.66 -11.82
CA LEU A 164 23.50 -2.42 -13.23
C LEU A 164 23.45 -0.93 -13.59
N GLU A 165 22.51 -0.19 -13.01
CA GLU A 165 22.34 1.26 -13.24
C GLU A 165 23.47 2.07 -12.60
N VAL A 166 23.78 1.79 -11.34
CA VAL A 166 24.75 2.55 -10.53
C VAL A 166 26.18 2.12 -10.82
N GLN A 167 26.37 0.86 -11.22
CA GLN A 167 27.68 0.27 -11.52
C GLN A 167 28.68 0.36 -10.35
N ALA A 168 28.19 0.35 -9.11
CA ALA A 168 29.03 0.33 -7.91
C ALA A 168 28.40 -0.60 -6.86
N LEU A 169 29.02 -1.77 -6.66
CA LEU A 169 28.50 -2.81 -5.77
C LEU A 169 28.40 -2.31 -4.33
N ASP A 170 29.45 -1.69 -3.81
CA ASP A 170 29.50 -1.24 -2.42
C ASP A 170 28.45 -0.15 -2.12
N ARG A 171 28.14 0.69 -3.11
CA ARG A 171 27.05 1.67 -2.98
C ARG A 171 25.69 0.99 -2.84
N VAL A 172 25.44 -0.08 -3.59
CA VAL A 172 24.18 -0.83 -3.54
C VAL A 172 24.09 -1.67 -2.26
N THR A 173 25.16 -2.34 -1.85
CA THR A 173 25.16 -3.13 -0.60
C THR A 173 25.04 -2.24 0.65
N ASN A 174 25.51 -0.99 0.59
CA ASN A 174 25.30 -0.01 1.66
C ASN A 174 23.82 0.32 1.93
N LEU A 175 22.93 0.19 0.93
CA LEU A 175 21.48 0.31 1.12
C LEU A 175 20.93 -0.73 2.10
N LEU A 176 21.57 -1.91 2.20
CA LEU A 176 21.19 -2.98 3.11
C LEU A 176 21.52 -2.66 4.57
N SER A 177 22.27 -1.58 4.82
CA SER A 177 22.68 -1.13 6.16
C SER A 177 21.99 0.17 6.57
N GLY A 178 20.82 0.46 5.99
CA GLY A 178 20.06 1.68 6.28
C GLY A 178 20.76 2.98 5.88
N GLN A 179 21.69 2.95 4.91
CA GLN A 179 22.32 4.17 4.40
C GLN A 179 21.38 4.92 3.46
N LEU A 180 21.14 6.19 3.76
CA LEU A 180 20.21 7.06 3.06
C LEU A 180 20.90 7.82 1.93
N ASP A 181 21.24 7.12 0.85
CA ASP A 181 21.56 7.78 -0.42
C ASP A 181 20.25 8.04 -1.18
N PRO A 182 19.80 9.30 -1.34
CA PRO A 182 18.52 9.59 -1.98
C PRO A 182 18.42 9.07 -3.41
N ASP A 183 19.52 9.07 -4.14
CA ASP A 183 19.55 8.62 -5.55
C ASP A 183 19.35 7.11 -5.64
N LEU A 184 19.79 6.37 -4.63
CA LEU A 184 19.71 4.91 -4.58
C LEU A 184 18.42 4.42 -3.92
N THR A 185 17.96 5.14 -2.89
CA THR A 185 16.75 4.79 -2.16
C THR A 185 15.48 5.13 -2.93
N LYS A 186 15.54 6.08 -3.88
CA LYS A 186 14.36 6.46 -4.68
C LYS A 186 13.88 5.25 -5.49
N PHE A 187 12.63 4.87 -5.25
CA PHE A 187 11.93 3.85 -6.02
C PHE A 187 11.32 4.50 -7.25
N ASP A 188 10.48 5.52 -7.04
CA ASP A 188 9.88 6.32 -8.10
C ASP A 188 9.39 7.68 -7.58
N GLU A 189 8.72 8.42 -8.47
CA GLU A 189 8.07 9.68 -8.16
C GLU A 189 6.64 9.67 -8.70
N ILE A 190 5.67 9.86 -7.81
CA ILE A 190 4.30 10.12 -8.19
C ILE A 190 4.25 11.59 -8.62
N SER A 191 4.07 11.79 -9.92
CA SER A 191 4.04 13.12 -10.54
C SER A 191 2.88 13.96 -10.01
N ALA A 192 3.08 15.28 -10.02
CA ALA A 192 1.98 16.19 -9.78
C ALA A 192 0.99 16.14 -10.95
N THR A 193 -0.29 15.95 -10.64
CA THR A 193 -1.39 16.05 -11.61
C THR A 193 -2.11 17.36 -11.38
N VAL A 194 -2.33 18.12 -12.46
CA VAL A 194 -3.11 19.35 -12.44
C VAL A 194 -4.25 19.13 -13.42
N ASP A 195 -5.40 18.73 -12.89
CA ASP A 195 -6.64 18.75 -13.66
C ASP A 195 -7.19 20.17 -13.56
N GLU A 196 -7.15 20.91 -14.67
CA GLU A 196 -7.73 22.26 -14.74
C GLU A 196 -9.25 22.15 -14.68
N VAL A 197 -9.81 22.47 -13.50
CA VAL A 197 -11.25 22.64 -13.29
C VAL A 197 -11.52 24.11 -13.10
N ASP A 198 -12.47 24.64 -13.87
CA ASP A 198 -12.95 26.01 -13.67
C ASP A 198 -13.66 26.10 -12.31
N PRO A 199 -13.16 26.92 -11.36
CA PRO A 199 -13.73 26.95 -10.02
C PRO A 199 -15.12 27.59 -10.05
N VAL A 200 -16.13 26.90 -9.51
CA VAL A 200 -17.48 27.43 -9.35
C VAL A 200 -17.46 28.52 -8.27
N ARG A 201 -18.02 29.69 -8.58
CA ARG A 201 -18.17 30.76 -7.59
C ARG A 201 -19.29 30.44 -6.62
N VAL A 202 -19.05 30.69 -5.34
CA VAL A 202 -20.07 30.41 -4.31
C VAL A 202 -21.32 31.27 -4.52
N ASP A 203 -21.16 32.54 -4.89
CA ASP A 203 -22.27 33.47 -5.18
C ASP A 203 -23.14 33.08 -6.39
N SER A 204 -22.71 32.08 -7.17
CA SER A 204 -23.46 31.56 -8.31
C SER A 204 -24.32 30.34 -7.99
N LEU A 205 -24.17 29.79 -6.77
CA LEU A 205 -24.96 28.64 -6.31
C LEU A 205 -26.41 29.06 -6.02
N ASP A 206 -27.37 28.20 -6.38
CA ASP A 206 -28.80 28.41 -6.12
C ASP A 206 -29.25 27.63 -4.88
N LEU A 207 -28.62 27.92 -3.73
CA LEU A 207 -28.89 27.27 -2.45
C LEU A 207 -29.88 28.07 -1.60
N HIS A 208 -30.47 27.41 -0.59
CA HIS A 208 -31.27 28.04 0.44
C HIS A 208 -30.50 29.21 1.06
N PRO A 209 -31.14 30.39 1.31
CA PRO A 209 -30.45 31.59 1.76
C PRO A 209 -29.54 31.41 2.98
N GLY A 210 -29.96 30.57 3.95
CA GLY A 210 -29.15 30.25 5.12
C GLY A 210 -27.85 29.50 4.80
N MET A 211 -27.91 28.52 3.87
CA MET A 211 -26.71 27.79 3.44
C MET A 211 -25.84 28.66 2.53
N GLN A 212 -26.46 29.43 1.64
CA GLN A 212 -25.78 30.36 0.75
C GLN A 212 -24.96 31.39 1.53
N GLU A 213 -25.58 32.09 2.50
CA GLU A 213 -24.90 33.07 3.35
C GLU A 213 -23.78 32.43 4.17
N HIS A 214 -23.99 31.21 4.68
CA HIS A 214 -22.97 30.47 5.41
C HIS A 214 -21.73 30.18 4.54
N LEU A 215 -21.92 29.77 3.28
CA LEU A 215 -20.82 29.48 2.35
C LEU A 215 -20.10 30.76 1.89
N GLU A 216 -20.85 31.80 1.51
CA GLU A 216 -20.29 33.08 1.05
C GLU A 216 -19.43 33.75 2.14
N SER A 217 -19.76 33.56 3.42
CA SER A 217 -18.96 34.08 4.53
C SER A 217 -17.60 33.40 4.69
N ARG A 218 -17.38 32.25 4.03
CA ARG A 218 -16.21 31.39 4.22
C ARG A 218 -15.37 31.22 2.96
N PHE A 219 -15.99 31.24 1.79
CA PHE A 219 -15.35 30.90 0.52
C PHE A 219 -15.85 31.80 -0.61
N ASP A 220 -14.95 32.25 -1.47
CA ASP A 220 -15.30 32.92 -2.72
C ASP A 220 -15.64 31.93 -3.85
N THR A 221 -14.93 30.80 -3.88
CA THR A 221 -15.04 29.74 -4.89
C THR A 221 -14.92 28.35 -4.26
N LEU A 222 -15.54 27.36 -4.89
CA LEU A 222 -15.42 25.95 -4.53
C LEU A 222 -14.09 25.35 -4.98
N LEU A 223 -13.62 24.32 -4.28
CA LEU A 223 -12.47 23.52 -4.71
C LEU A 223 -12.80 22.74 -6.01
N PRO A 224 -11.80 22.28 -6.78
CA PRO A 224 -12.03 21.57 -8.04
C PRO A 224 -13.02 20.38 -7.95
N VAL A 225 -12.80 19.43 -7.03
CA VAL A 225 -13.73 18.30 -6.85
C VAL A 225 -15.15 18.74 -6.44
N GLN A 226 -15.25 19.82 -5.67
CA GLN A 226 -16.53 20.38 -5.25
C GLN A 226 -17.25 21.06 -6.41
N SER A 227 -16.49 21.76 -7.26
CA SER A 227 -16.97 22.41 -8.48
C SER A 227 -17.49 21.36 -9.46
N LEU A 228 -16.71 20.32 -9.75
CA LEU A 228 -17.14 19.19 -10.58
C LEU A 228 -18.41 18.54 -10.05
N ALA A 229 -18.49 18.29 -8.74
CA ALA A 229 -19.67 17.70 -8.13
C ALA A 229 -20.91 18.60 -8.31
N VAL A 230 -20.80 19.91 -8.08
CA VAL A 230 -21.90 20.87 -8.27
C VAL A 230 -22.32 20.94 -9.73
N GLU A 231 -21.38 21.03 -10.69
CA GLU A 231 -21.67 21.05 -12.13
C GLU A 231 -22.40 19.79 -12.61
N HIS A 232 -22.18 18.65 -11.93
CA HIS A 232 -22.87 17.39 -12.18
C HIS A 232 -24.11 17.20 -11.28
N GLY A 233 -24.63 18.29 -10.70
CA GLY A 233 -25.92 18.32 -10.01
C GLY A 233 -25.91 17.89 -8.55
N ALA A 234 -24.78 18.01 -7.83
CA ALA A 234 -24.72 17.68 -6.40
C ALA A 234 -25.74 18.48 -5.58
N THR A 235 -26.02 19.72 -5.97
CA THR A 235 -27.01 20.60 -5.31
C THR A 235 -28.39 20.54 -5.98
N GLU A 236 -28.54 19.72 -7.02
CA GLU A 236 -29.77 19.58 -7.81
C GLU A 236 -30.51 18.26 -7.52
N GLY A 237 -29.99 17.43 -6.60
CA GLY A 237 -30.58 16.13 -6.25
C GLY A 237 -29.98 14.93 -6.98
N THR A 238 -28.90 15.10 -7.76
CA THR A 238 -28.25 13.99 -8.47
C THR A 238 -27.49 13.09 -7.51
N ASP A 239 -27.70 11.78 -7.62
CA ASP A 239 -26.91 10.77 -6.91
C ASP A 239 -25.47 10.75 -7.45
N GLN A 240 -24.47 10.78 -6.57
CA GLN A 240 -23.06 10.87 -6.97
C GLN A 240 -22.15 9.92 -6.17
N LEU A 241 -21.19 9.32 -6.87
CA LEU A 241 -20.01 8.68 -6.28
C LEU A 241 -18.82 9.61 -6.49
N VAL A 242 -18.34 10.22 -5.43
CA VAL A 242 -17.19 11.12 -5.46
C VAL A 242 -15.93 10.38 -5.00
N VAL A 243 -14.98 10.19 -5.92
CA VAL A 243 -13.68 9.59 -5.67
C VAL A 243 -12.62 10.66 -5.86
N SER A 244 -11.93 11.02 -4.78
CA SER A 244 -10.84 12.02 -4.82
C SER A 244 -9.91 11.82 -3.64
N ALA A 245 -8.67 12.32 -3.70
CA ALA A 245 -7.71 12.17 -2.60
C ALA A 245 -8.22 12.70 -1.23
N THR A 246 -7.56 12.31 -0.14
CA THR A 246 -7.88 12.85 1.18
C THR A 246 -7.54 14.35 1.26
N ALA A 247 -8.29 15.11 2.06
CA ALA A 247 -8.14 16.55 2.22
C ALA A 247 -8.49 17.45 1.01
N THR A 248 -9.16 16.93 -0.04
CA THR A 248 -9.70 17.74 -1.16
C THR A 248 -11.08 18.35 -0.88
N GLY A 249 -11.59 18.22 0.35
CA GLY A 249 -12.85 18.85 0.77
C GLY A 249 -14.12 18.11 0.35
N LYS A 250 -14.05 16.81 0.04
CA LYS A 250 -15.21 15.96 -0.33
C LYS A 250 -16.39 16.03 0.65
N THR A 251 -16.13 16.17 1.94
CA THR A 251 -17.20 16.27 2.96
C THR A 251 -18.14 17.44 2.66
N LEU A 252 -17.62 18.57 2.17
CA LEU A 252 -18.45 19.74 1.87
C LEU A 252 -19.50 19.45 0.78
N ILE A 253 -19.24 18.52 -0.15
CA ILE A 253 -20.20 18.14 -1.19
C ILE A 253 -21.46 17.56 -0.56
N GLY A 254 -21.29 16.60 0.37
CA GLY A 254 -22.41 16.02 1.11
C GLY A 254 -23.08 17.02 2.05
N GLU A 255 -22.32 17.91 2.68
CA GLU A 255 -22.87 18.98 3.52
C GLU A 255 -23.74 19.97 2.71
N MET A 256 -23.27 20.42 1.54
CA MET A 256 -24.03 21.32 0.65
C MET A 256 -25.33 20.67 0.18
N ALA A 257 -25.25 19.44 -0.33
CA ALA A 257 -26.43 18.72 -0.82
C ALA A 257 -27.44 18.42 0.30
N GLY A 258 -26.95 18.02 1.48
CA GLY A 258 -27.79 17.64 2.61
C GLY A 258 -28.44 18.83 3.32
N ILE A 259 -27.64 19.82 3.73
CA ILE A 259 -28.13 20.98 4.50
C ILE A 259 -29.07 21.85 3.66
N ASP A 260 -28.77 22.03 2.36
CA ASP A 260 -29.68 22.75 1.46
C ASP A 260 -31.08 22.10 1.43
N ARG A 261 -31.12 20.77 1.22
CA ARG A 261 -32.37 20.01 1.16
C ARG A 261 -33.12 20.05 2.49
N VAL A 262 -32.41 19.93 3.62
CA VAL A 262 -32.98 20.07 4.97
C VAL A 262 -33.65 21.43 5.15
N LEU A 263 -32.94 22.53 4.85
CA LEU A 263 -33.48 23.89 5.00
C LEU A 263 -34.65 24.17 4.05
N ASN A 264 -34.67 23.51 2.89
CA ASN A 264 -35.79 23.52 1.96
C ASN A 264 -36.93 22.55 2.34
N ASN A 265 -36.91 21.96 3.54
CA ASN A 265 -37.90 21.00 4.06
C ASN A 265 -38.04 19.73 3.19
N LYS A 266 -36.96 19.31 2.52
CA LYS A 266 -36.94 18.10 1.67
C LYS A 266 -36.51 16.84 2.43
N GLY A 267 -36.69 16.82 3.75
CA GLY A 267 -36.42 15.67 4.62
C GLY A 267 -35.08 15.71 5.34
N THR A 268 -34.91 14.77 6.26
CA THR A 268 -33.74 14.61 7.13
C THR A 268 -32.50 14.19 6.34
N MET A 269 -31.34 14.73 6.73
CA MET A 269 -30.04 14.32 6.23
C MET A 269 -29.43 13.21 7.10
N LEU A 270 -29.02 12.10 6.50
CA LEU A 270 -28.21 11.07 7.16
C LEU A 270 -26.74 11.21 6.73
N PHE A 271 -25.82 11.41 7.67
CA PHE A 271 -24.37 11.41 7.41
C PHE A 271 -23.72 10.20 8.08
N LEU A 272 -23.35 9.20 7.28
CA LEU A 272 -22.94 7.88 7.76
C LEU A 272 -21.43 7.66 7.58
N VAL A 273 -20.80 7.12 8.62
CA VAL A 273 -19.36 6.85 8.67
C VAL A 273 -19.08 5.45 9.24
N PRO A 274 -17.93 4.83 8.93
CA PRO A 274 -17.64 3.46 9.39
C PRO A 274 -17.31 3.36 10.89
N LEU A 275 -16.75 4.40 11.52
CA LEU A 275 -16.21 4.31 12.88
C LEU A 275 -16.93 5.23 13.85
N VAL A 276 -17.12 4.75 15.09
CA VAL A 276 -17.72 5.54 16.18
C VAL A 276 -16.91 6.82 16.47
N ALA A 277 -15.58 6.76 16.38
CA ALA A 277 -14.72 7.92 16.57
C ALA A 277 -14.97 9.00 15.51
N LEU A 278 -15.08 8.59 14.23
CA LEU A 278 -15.42 9.48 13.12
C LEU A 278 -16.83 10.06 13.30
N ALA A 279 -17.79 9.27 13.77
CA ALA A 279 -19.16 9.74 13.96
C ALA A 279 -19.24 10.84 15.04
N ASN A 280 -18.54 10.67 16.16
CA ASN A 280 -18.46 11.71 17.20
C ASN A 280 -17.77 12.98 16.67
N GLN A 281 -16.68 12.83 15.91
CA GLN A 281 -15.98 13.96 15.32
C GLN A 281 -16.87 14.72 14.34
N LYS A 282 -17.57 14.02 13.44
CA LYS A 282 -18.49 14.63 12.48
C LYS A 282 -19.65 15.31 13.21
N TYR A 283 -20.22 14.69 14.24
CA TYR A 283 -21.24 15.32 15.08
C TYR A 283 -20.75 16.63 15.67
N GLU A 284 -19.60 16.67 16.34
CA GLU A 284 -19.04 17.93 16.87
C GLU A 284 -18.86 18.99 15.76
N GLN A 285 -18.37 18.59 14.58
CA GLN A 285 -18.20 19.49 13.43
C GLN A 285 -19.53 20.04 12.88
N PHE A 286 -20.57 19.20 12.78
CA PHE A 286 -21.89 19.64 12.33
C PHE A 286 -22.56 20.55 13.35
N GLN A 287 -22.43 20.25 14.64
CA GLN A 287 -22.90 21.10 15.74
C GLN A 287 -22.26 22.48 15.68
N ASP A 288 -20.93 22.53 15.60
CA ASP A 288 -20.18 23.78 15.61
C ASP A 288 -20.46 24.64 14.35
N ARG A 289 -20.78 24.00 13.22
CA ARG A 289 -20.93 24.69 11.92
C ARG A 289 -22.38 25.03 11.58
N TYR A 290 -23.31 24.16 11.91
CA TYR A 290 -24.70 24.21 11.46
C TYR A 290 -25.73 24.19 12.59
N GLY A 291 -25.31 24.01 13.86
CA GLY A 291 -26.23 23.88 15.00
C GLY A 291 -27.11 25.10 15.30
N ASP A 292 -26.77 26.27 14.75
CA ASP A 292 -27.62 27.47 14.81
C ASP A 292 -28.76 27.46 13.77
N MET A 293 -28.67 26.57 12.75
CA MET A 293 -29.61 26.49 11.63
C MET A 293 -30.44 25.20 11.62
N VAL A 294 -29.88 24.09 12.11
CA VAL A 294 -30.49 22.76 12.04
C VAL A 294 -30.25 21.98 13.33
N ASP A 295 -31.20 21.12 13.70
CA ASP A 295 -31.05 20.20 14.81
C ASP A 295 -30.24 18.97 14.39
N VAL A 296 -29.14 18.69 15.11
CA VAL A 296 -28.22 17.60 14.77
C VAL A 296 -28.18 16.55 15.89
N SER A 297 -28.28 15.28 15.52
CA SER A 297 -28.41 14.13 16.42
C SER A 297 -27.30 13.09 16.13
N LEU A 298 -26.86 12.36 17.17
CA LEU A 298 -25.81 11.34 17.05
C LEU A 298 -26.38 9.93 17.27
N ARG A 299 -26.09 9.03 16.32
CA ARG A 299 -26.49 7.62 16.43
C ARG A 299 -25.32 6.65 16.23
N VAL A 300 -24.80 6.12 17.34
CA VAL A 300 -23.70 5.14 17.34
C VAL A 300 -24.09 3.86 18.06
N GLY A 301 -23.50 2.72 17.68
CA GLY A 301 -23.80 1.41 18.25
C GLY A 301 -23.69 1.30 19.80
N ALA A 302 -22.90 2.15 20.46
CA ALA A 302 -22.77 2.16 21.93
C ALA A 302 -24.03 2.62 22.69
N SER A 303 -25.02 3.21 21.99
CA SER A 303 -26.35 3.50 22.54
C SER A 303 -27.17 2.23 22.87
N ARG A 304 -26.58 1.03 22.69
CA ARG A 304 -27.14 -0.28 23.06
C ARG A 304 -27.13 -0.58 24.57
N ILE A 305 -26.26 0.06 25.39
CA ILE A 305 -25.98 -0.43 26.76
C ILE A 305 -26.17 0.64 27.87
N ALA A 306 -26.08 1.94 27.56
CA ALA A 306 -26.30 2.99 28.55
C ALA A 306 -27.24 4.06 27.99
N ASP A 307 -28.48 4.04 28.46
CA ASP A 307 -29.50 5.08 28.27
C ASP A 307 -29.23 6.25 29.24
N GLU A 308 -27.96 6.63 29.43
CA GLU A 308 -27.59 7.80 30.23
C GLU A 308 -27.59 9.05 29.34
N GLY A 309 -28.78 9.61 29.16
CA GLY A 309 -28.98 11.04 28.94
C GLY A 309 -28.75 11.55 27.51
N GLY A 310 -29.75 11.33 26.64
CA GLY A 310 -30.12 12.21 25.53
C GLY A 310 -29.05 12.51 24.47
N ARG A 311 -29.04 11.74 23.37
CA ARG A 311 -28.30 12.11 22.15
C ARG A 311 -28.93 11.71 20.82
N PHE A 312 -29.91 10.81 20.84
CA PHE A 312 -30.62 10.40 19.64
C PHE A 312 -32.04 10.95 19.66
N ASP A 313 -32.24 12.02 18.91
CA ASP A 313 -33.56 12.48 18.48
C ASP A 313 -33.83 11.96 17.07
N PRO A 314 -34.88 11.15 16.84
CA PRO A 314 -35.30 10.73 15.49
C PRO A 314 -35.96 11.85 14.68
N GLU A 315 -36.38 12.95 15.31
CA GLU A 315 -37.01 14.10 14.63
C GLU A 315 -35.98 15.17 14.22
N ALA A 316 -34.69 14.95 14.51
CA ALA A 316 -33.62 15.87 14.13
C ALA A 316 -33.49 16.01 12.61
N ASP A 317 -33.12 17.22 12.18
CA ASP A 317 -32.88 17.58 10.79
C ASP A 317 -31.68 16.85 10.18
N VAL A 318 -30.64 16.60 11.00
CA VAL A 318 -29.42 15.89 10.60
C VAL A 318 -29.11 14.78 11.59
N ILE A 319 -28.90 13.57 11.10
CA ILE A 319 -28.47 12.43 11.92
C ILE A 319 -27.08 11.99 11.44
N VAL A 320 -26.08 12.22 12.30
CA VAL A 320 -24.73 11.67 12.12
C VAL A 320 -24.67 10.30 12.78
N GLY A 321 -24.25 9.27 12.07
CA GLY A 321 -24.26 7.91 12.64
C GLY A 321 -23.26 6.94 12.06
N THR A 322 -23.07 5.81 12.75
CA THR A 322 -22.34 4.67 12.17
C THR A 322 -23.26 3.80 11.33
N TYR A 323 -22.68 3.05 10.39
CA TYR A 323 -23.42 2.09 9.57
C TYR A 323 -24.30 1.16 10.42
N GLU A 324 -23.74 0.54 11.45
CA GLU A 324 -24.46 -0.38 12.35
C GLU A 324 -25.50 0.33 13.20
N GLY A 325 -25.30 1.61 13.51
CA GLY A 325 -26.24 2.41 14.28
C GLY A 325 -27.55 2.59 13.52
N ILE A 326 -27.47 2.98 12.25
CA ILE A 326 -28.63 3.16 11.38
C ILE A 326 -29.21 1.81 10.95
N ASP A 327 -28.38 0.84 10.60
CA ASP A 327 -28.87 -0.48 10.19
C ASP A 327 -29.66 -1.15 11.33
N HIS A 328 -29.21 -0.98 12.58
CA HIS A 328 -29.97 -1.44 13.74
C HIS A 328 -31.35 -0.78 13.83
N ALA A 329 -31.48 0.51 13.47
CA ALA A 329 -32.77 1.19 13.43
C ALA A 329 -33.73 0.49 12.45
N LEU A 330 -33.24 0.22 11.24
CA LEU A 330 -33.99 -0.47 10.19
C LEU A 330 -34.40 -1.88 10.64
N ARG A 331 -33.44 -2.68 11.14
CA ARG A 331 -33.66 -4.05 11.64
C ARG A 331 -34.64 -4.12 12.82
N THR A 332 -34.78 -3.06 13.60
CA THR A 332 -35.72 -2.98 14.74
C THR A 332 -37.03 -2.26 14.42
N GLY A 333 -37.24 -1.83 13.18
CA GLY A 333 -38.45 -1.12 12.74
C GLY A 333 -38.62 0.25 13.39
N LYS A 334 -37.51 0.90 13.78
CA LYS A 334 -37.55 2.30 14.24
C LYS A 334 -37.77 3.20 13.03
N ASP A 335 -38.62 4.20 13.22
CA ASP A 335 -38.85 5.22 12.21
C ASP A 335 -37.67 6.22 12.20
N LEU A 336 -37.18 6.53 11.01
CA LEU A 336 -36.14 7.52 10.72
C LEU A 336 -36.74 8.79 10.07
N GLY A 337 -38.07 8.86 9.95
CA GLY A 337 -38.75 9.97 9.29
C GLY A 337 -38.58 9.97 7.77
N THR A 338 -38.83 11.13 7.16
CA THR A 338 -38.65 11.30 5.71
C THR A 338 -37.19 11.65 5.44
N VAL A 339 -36.44 10.70 4.88
CA VAL A 339 -35.01 10.91 4.58
C VAL A 339 -34.86 11.59 3.22
N GLY A 340 -34.31 12.80 3.24
CA GLY A 340 -34.09 13.63 2.05
C GLY A 340 -32.74 13.41 1.37
N THR A 341 -31.71 13.11 2.16
CA THR A 341 -30.33 12.95 1.68
C THR A 341 -29.61 11.90 2.51
N VAL A 342 -28.86 11.01 1.85
CA VAL A 342 -27.97 10.05 2.50
C VAL A 342 -26.55 10.25 2.01
N VAL A 343 -25.65 10.57 2.92
CA VAL A 343 -24.21 10.64 2.68
C VAL A 343 -23.56 9.39 3.28
N ILE A 344 -22.88 8.61 2.44
CA ILE A 344 -22.06 7.46 2.87
C ILE A 344 -20.58 7.86 2.70
N ASP A 345 -19.91 8.16 3.79
CA ASP A 345 -18.48 8.51 3.79
C ASP A 345 -17.62 7.25 3.92
N GLU A 346 -16.51 7.19 3.19
CA GLU A 346 -15.66 5.98 3.07
C GLU A 346 -16.39 4.77 2.47
N VAL A 347 -17.13 4.95 1.37
CA VAL A 347 -17.89 3.86 0.72
C VAL A 347 -17.00 2.68 0.25
N HIS A 348 -15.68 2.90 0.08
CA HIS A 348 -14.74 1.82 -0.24
C HIS A 348 -14.68 0.72 0.83
N THR A 349 -15.18 0.97 2.05
CA THR A 349 -15.34 -0.06 3.08
C THR A 349 -16.24 -1.22 2.63
N LEU A 350 -16.99 -1.08 1.53
CA LEU A 350 -17.68 -2.18 0.84
C LEU A 350 -16.74 -3.33 0.45
N GLY A 351 -15.46 -3.04 0.22
CA GLY A 351 -14.45 -4.04 -0.13
C GLY A 351 -13.81 -4.76 1.06
N GLU A 352 -14.16 -4.39 2.30
CA GLU A 352 -13.65 -5.07 3.50
C GLU A 352 -14.34 -6.42 3.69
N ASP A 353 -13.57 -7.49 3.93
CA ASP A 353 -14.10 -8.85 4.04
C ASP A 353 -15.14 -8.99 5.18
N GLU A 354 -14.84 -8.46 6.37
CA GLU A 354 -15.70 -8.63 7.55
C GLU A 354 -16.89 -7.65 7.61
N ARG A 355 -16.78 -6.46 7.01
CA ARG A 355 -17.75 -5.37 7.21
C ARG A 355 -18.43 -4.89 5.93
N GLY A 356 -17.83 -5.17 4.76
CA GLY A 356 -18.36 -4.72 3.47
C GLY A 356 -19.76 -5.24 3.20
N HIS A 357 -20.01 -6.51 3.51
CA HIS A 357 -21.33 -7.13 3.33
C HIS A 357 -22.44 -6.45 4.14
N ARG A 358 -22.12 -5.90 5.33
CA ARG A 358 -23.06 -5.19 6.19
C ARG A 358 -23.39 -3.80 5.66
N LEU A 359 -22.40 -3.08 5.12
CA LEU A 359 -22.63 -1.78 4.46
C LEU A 359 -23.50 -1.96 3.21
N ASP A 360 -23.22 -2.96 2.38
CA ASP A 360 -24.01 -3.26 1.19
C ASP A 360 -25.49 -3.55 1.55
N GLY A 361 -25.69 -4.41 2.55
CA GLY A 361 -27.02 -4.70 3.08
C GLY A 361 -27.72 -3.47 3.66
N LEU A 362 -26.99 -2.61 4.40
CA LEU A 362 -27.51 -1.34 4.90
C LEU A 362 -27.99 -0.44 3.76
N ILE A 363 -27.17 -0.23 2.71
CA ILE A 363 -27.53 0.62 1.57
C ILE A 363 -28.82 0.08 0.92
N SER A 364 -28.91 -1.23 0.72
CA SER A 364 -30.09 -1.89 0.14
C SER A 364 -31.36 -1.69 0.99
N ARG A 365 -31.27 -1.91 2.31
CA ARG A 365 -32.37 -1.73 3.26
C ARG A 365 -32.79 -0.28 3.41
N LEU A 366 -31.83 0.65 3.44
CA LEU A 366 -32.10 2.07 3.60
C LEU A 366 -32.76 2.64 2.34
N LYS A 367 -32.29 2.26 1.14
CA LYS A 367 -32.99 2.60 -0.10
C LYS A 367 -34.42 2.03 -0.11
N TYR A 368 -34.63 0.80 0.34
CA TYR A 368 -35.98 0.23 0.48
C TYR A 368 -36.86 1.03 1.45
N TYR A 369 -36.31 1.44 2.59
CA TYR A 369 -37.01 2.27 3.57
C TYR A 369 -37.45 3.61 2.97
N CYS A 370 -36.55 4.31 2.27
CA CYS A 370 -36.82 5.58 1.61
C CYS A 370 -37.89 5.45 0.49
N GLU A 371 -37.84 4.35 -0.28
CA GLU A 371 -38.82 4.05 -1.34
C GLU A 371 -40.21 3.66 -0.80
N SER A 372 -40.30 3.17 0.44
CA SER A 372 -41.53 2.56 1.00
C SER A 372 -42.29 3.46 1.96
N GLY A 373 -41.71 4.57 2.43
CA GLY A 373 -42.36 5.52 3.33
C GLY A 373 -43.34 6.41 2.57
N GLY A 374 -44.65 6.12 2.63
CA GLY A 374 -45.70 6.67 1.74
C GLY A 374 -46.03 8.17 1.77
N ALA A 375 -45.04 9.07 1.80
CA ALA A 375 -45.20 10.50 1.53
C ALA A 375 -45.35 10.78 0.01
N PRO A 376 -45.98 11.89 -0.43
CA PRO A 376 -46.16 12.20 -1.85
C PRO A 376 -44.85 12.32 -2.65
N ASP A 377 -43.75 12.67 -1.97
CA ASP A 377 -42.38 12.81 -2.53
C ASP A 377 -41.46 11.63 -2.16
N SER A 378 -42.06 10.48 -1.79
CA SER A 378 -41.34 9.24 -1.45
C SER A 378 -40.64 8.66 -2.69
N GLY A 379 -39.41 9.11 -2.89
CA GLY A 379 -38.59 8.76 -4.04
C GLY A 379 -37.50 9.79 -4.39
N ASP A 380 -37.54 10.99 -3.80
CA ASP A 380 -36.56 12.07 -4.05
C ASP A 380 -35.36 12.03 -3.07
N THR A 381 -35.01 10.88 -2.50
CA THR A 381 -33.84 10.79 -1.62
C THR A 381 -32.56 10.82 -2.45
N GLN A 382 -31.72 11.81 -2.22
CA GLN A 382 -30.42 11.93 -2.88
C GLN A 382 -29.34 11.11 -2.16
N TRP A 383 -28.47 10.43 -2.91
CA TRP A 383 -27.38 9.60 -2.41
C TRP A 383 -26.02 10.16 -2.82
N ILE A 384 -25.21 10.53 -1.84
CA ILE A 384 -23.83 10.98 -2.04
C ILE A 384 -22.89 9.96 -1.39
N TYR A 385 -22.12 9.28 -2.22
CA TYR A 385 -21.10 8.33 -1.79
C TYR A 385 -19.73 9.00 -1.88
N LEU A 386 -18.97 9.03 -0.79
CA LEU A 386 -17.64 9.64 -0.74
C LEU A 386 -16.59 8.56 -0.55
N SER A 387 -15.53 8.61 -1.33
CA SER A 387 -14.36 7.73 -1.17
C SER A 387 -13.06 8.47 -1.40
N ALA A 388 -11.99 8.03 -0.74
CA ALA A 388 -10.61 8.40 -1.08
C ALA A 388 -10.20 7.87 -2.44
N THR A 389 -10.40 6.58 -2.65
CA THR A 389 -9.81 5.86 -3.78
C THR A 389 -10.55 4.55 -3.97
N VAL A 390 -10.78 4.13 -5.21
CA VAL A 390 -11.49 2.90 -5.58
C VAL A 390 -10.79 2.33 -6.81
N GLY A 391 -10.49 1.03 -6.85
CA GLY A 391 -9.84 0.42 -8.02
C GLY A 391 -10.73 0.29 -9.26
N ASN A 392 -12.05 0.24 -9.06
CA ASN A 392 -13.09 0.08 -10.08
C ASN A 392 -14.21 1.15 -9.97
N PRO A 393 -13.89 2.45 -9.97
CA PRO A 393 -14.82 3.51 -9.61
C PRO A 393 -16.05 3.55 -10.54
N GLY A 394 -15.87 3.32 -11.85
CA GLY A 394 -16.98 3.26 -12.81
C GLY A 394 -17.95 2.10 -12.54
N GLN A 395 -17.42 0.89 -12.29
CA GLN A 395 -18.26 -0.27 -11.97
C GLN A 395 -19.03 -0.06 -10.66
N LEU A 396 -18.37 0.49 -9.63
CA LEU A 396 -19.01 0.76 -8.35
C LEU A 396 -20.10 1.84 -8.50
N ALA A 397 -19.85 2.90 -9.27
CA ALA A 397 -20.84 3.94 -9.57
C ALA A 397 -22.10 3.35 -10.24
N ASP A 398 -21.92 2.48 -11.24
CA ASP A 398 -23.01 1.79 -11.92
C ASP A 398 -23.84 0.93 -10.97
N GLN A 399 -23.18 0.16 -10.09
CA GLN A 399 -23.86 -0.68 -9.09
C GLN A 399 -24.63 0.15 -8.06
N LEU A 400 -24.05 1.27 -7.61
CA LEU A 400 -24.69 2.21 -6.69
C LEU A 400 -25.78 3.06 -7.36
N ARG A 401 -25.79 3.10 -8.70
CA ARG A 401 -26.63 3.95 -9.57
C ARG A 401 -26.38 5.43 -9.36
N ALA A 402 -25.11 5.80 -9.31
CA ALA A 402 -24.66 7.16 -9.05
C ALA A 402 -23.79 7.68 -10.19
N THR A 403 -23.79 8.99 -10.40
CA THR A 403 -22.87 9.65 -11.34
C THR A 403 -21.47 9.64 -10.76
N LEU A 404 -20.48 9.11 -11.47
CA LEU A 404 -19.09 9.11 -11.03
C LEU A 404 -18.48 10.52 -11.18
N ILE A 405 -17.98 11.05 -10.07
CA ILE A 405 -17.13 12.24 -10.02
C ILE A 405 -15.75 11.78 -9.55
N GLU A 406 -14.82 11.69 -10.48
CA GLU A 406 -13.44 11.29 -10.20
C GLU A 406 -12.52 12.49 -10.36
N PHE A 407 -11.75 12.77 -9.32
CA PHE A 407 -10.82 13.89 -9.33
C PHE A 407 -9.55 13.57 -8.55
N GLU A 408 -8.46 13.35 -9.26
CA GLU A 408 -7.13 13.10 -8.69
C GLU A 408 -6.18 14.25 -9.03
N GLU A 409 -6.34 15.40 -8.37
CA GLU A 409 -5.31 16.44 -8.38
C GLU A 409 -4.31 16.20 -7.24
N ARG A 410 -3.04 16.07 -7.63
CA ARG A 410 -1.93 16.05 -6.71
C ARG A 410 -1.05 17.26 -7.03
N PRO A 411 -1.23 18.39 -6.32
CA PRO A 411 -0.52 19.63 -6.64
C PRO A 411 0.98 19.58 -6.28
N VAL A 412 1.39 18.58 -5.50
CA VAL A 412 2.76 18.42 -5.00
C VAL A 412 3.23 16.98 -5.28
N PRO A 413 4.36 16.78 -5.99
CA PRO A 413 4.85 15.45 -6.30
C PRO A 413 5.31 14.71 -5.04
N ILE A 414 5.22 13.37 -5.05
CA ILE A 414 5.67 12.52 -3.94
C ILE A 414 6.78 11.60 -4.42
N GLU A 415 7.97 11.73 -3.84
CA GLU A 415 9.05 10.76 -4.03
C GLU A 415 8.89 9.60 -3.06
N ARG A 416 8.84 8.37 -3.58
CA ARG A 416 8.81 7.15 -2.77
C ARG A 416 10.22 6.57 -2.69
N HIS A 417 10.65 6.27 -1.48
CA HIS A 417 11.97 5.74 -1.20
C HIS A 417 11.85 4.43 -0.42
N VAL A 418 12.73 3.47 -0.73
CA VAL A 418 12.85 2.19 -0.04
C VAL A 418 14.27 2.03 0.45
N THR A 419 14.42 1.60 1.69
CA THR A 419 15.72 1.19 2.24
C THR A 419 15.52 -0.05 3.11
N PHE A 420 16.53 -0.92 3.10
CA PHE A 420 16.52 -2.12 3.93
C PHE A 420 17.29 -1.84 5.22
N ALA A 421 16.68 -2.17 6.36
CA ALA A 421 17.24 -1.90 7.67
C ALA A 421 16.65 -2.85 8.73
N ASP A 422 17.51 -3.36 9.61
CA ASP A 422 17.06 -4.12 10.78
C ASP A 422 16.37 -3.21 11.81
N GLY A 423 15.68 -3.81 12.81
CA GLY A 423 14.95 -3.03 13.81
C GLY A 423 15.75 -2.00 14.61
N ARG A 424 17.09 -2.09 14.71
CA ARG A 424 17.94 -1.07 15.35
C ARG A 424 18.34 0.01 14.34
N GLU A 425 18.73 -0.40 13.15
CA GLU A 425 19.07 0.48 12.02
C GLU A 425 17.89 1.38 11.66
N LYS A 426 16.65 0.86 11.67
CA LYS A 426 15.41 1.64 11.45
C LYS A 426 15.36 2.91 12.30
N ILE A 427 15.59 2.80 13.61
CA ILE A 427 15.50 3.95 14.52
C ILE A 427 16.59 4.99 14.25
N GLU A 428 17.81 4.56 13.92
CA GLU A 428 18.87 5.50 13.54
C GLU A 428 18.57 6.19 12.21
N THR A 429 17.96 5.49 11.26
CA THR A 429 17.48 6.03 9.99
C THR A 429 16.37 7.05 10.20
N GLU A 430 15.37 6.74 11.03
CA GLU A 430 14.29 7.66 11.42
C GLU A 430 14.83 8.97 12.00
N LYS A 431 15.81 8.90 12.93
CA LYS A 431 16.44 10.11 13.50
C LYS A 431 17.06 10.98 12.42
N LYS A 432 17.83 10.39 11.50
CA LYS A 432 18.47 11.11 10.39
C LYS A 432 17.44 11.77 9.48
N LEU A 433 16.36 11.04 9.15
CA LEU A 433 15.28 11.54 8.29
C LEU A 433 14.49 12.66 8.94
N VAL A 434 14.08 12.51 10.21
CA VAL A 434 13.35 13.56 10.95
C VAL A 434 14.19 14.82 11.07
N LYS A 435 15.48 14.69 11.42
CA LYS A 435 16.42 15.80 11.47
C LYS A 435 16.53 16.51 10.12
N ARG A 436 16.77 15.74 9.05
CA ARG A 436 16.88 16.28 7.69
C ARG A 436 15.60 17.00 7.27
N ALA A 437 14.42 16.47 7.56
CA ALA A 437 13.16 17.14 7.23
C ALA A 437 13.01 18.47 7.99
N PHE A 438 13.22 18.45 9.32
CA PHE A 438 12.92 19.59 10.19
C PHE A 438 13.94 20.73 10.17
N ASP A 439 15.19 20.44 9.80
CA ASP A 439 16.23 21.45 9.58
C ASP A 439 16.08 22.17 8.23
N ASN A 440 15.26 21.64 7.32
CA ASN A 440 14.97 22.26 6.03
C ASN A 440 13.63 22.98 6.03
N LYS A 441 13.53 24.01 5.19
CA LYS A 441 12.30 24.77 4.97
C LYS A 441 11.91 24.72 3.50
N SER A 442 10.61 24.66 3.25
CA SER A 442 10.06 24.83 1.90
C SER A 442 10.23 26.26 1.39
N SER A 443 9.99 26.46 0.10
CA SER A 443 9.90 27.79 -0.52
C SER A 443 8.83 28.67 0.15
N LYS A 444 7.83 28.04 0.78
CA LYS A 444 6.75 28.69 1.55
C LYS A 444 7.13 29.03 2.99
N GLY A 445 8.35 28.70 3.43
CA GLY A 445 8.91 29.09 4.73
C GLY A 445 8.59 28.14 5.90
N TYR A 446 7.84 27.06 5.64
CA TYR A 446 7.48 26.04 6.63
C TYR A 446 8.59 25.01 6.78
N ARG A 447 8.85 24.59 8.04
CA ARG A 447 9.77 23.47 8.31
C ARG A 447 9.16 22.14 7.84
N GLY A 448 9.99 21.21 7.41
CA GLY A 448 9.52 19.86 7.12
C GLY A 448 9.19 19.09 8.40
N GLN A 449 8.00 18.50 8.50
CA GLN A 449 7.59 17.67 9.63
C GLN A 449 7.31 16.24 9.16
N THR A 450 7.50 15.28 10.07
CA THR A 450 7.45 13.85 9.75
C THR A 450 6.31 13.13 10.48
N ILE A 451 5.56 12.30 9.76
CA ILE A 451 4.68 11.29 10.36
C ILE A 451 5.38 9.93 10.25
N ILE A 452 5.46 9.18 11.35
CA ILE A 452 6.04 7.83 11.38
C ILE A 452 4.94 6.82 11.70
N PHE A 453 4.64 5.91 10.77
CA PHE A 453 3.69 4.82 10.93
C PHE A 453 4.39 3.55 11.43
N THR A 454 3.85 2.96 12.49
CA THR A 454 4.39 1.75 13.13
C THR A 454 3.27 0.82 13.61
N ASN A 455 3.60 -0.44 13.91
CA ASN A 455 2.63 -1.51 14.13
C ASN A 455 1.97 -1.54 15.51
N SER A 456 2.52 -0.84 16.51
CA SER A 456 2.02 -0.95 17.89
C SER A 456 2.15 0.32 18.71
N ARG A 457 1.23 0.49 19.67
CA ARG A 457 1.25 1.61 20.63
C ARG A 457 2.57 1.65 21.39
N ARG A 458 3.08 0.50 21.83
CA ARG A 458 4.37 0.39 22.54
C ARG A 458 5.52 0.91 21.68
N ARG A 459 5.55 0.53 20.41
CA ARG A 459 6.58 0.97 19.46
C ARG A 459 6.49 2.48 19.17
N CYS A 460 5.27 3.04 19.10
CA CYS A 460 5.08 4.50 18.99
C CYS A 460 5.82 5.28 20.08
N HIS A 461 5.62 4.87 21.35
CA HIS A 461 6.30 5.49 22.49
C HIS A 461 7.81 5.25 22.47
N GLN A 462 8.25 4.07 22.01
CA GLN A 462 9.67 3.73 21.93
C GLN A 462 10.42 4.59 20.92
N ILE A 463 9.89 4.73 19.70
CA ILE A 463 10.49 5.57 18.64
C ILE A 463 10.49 7.02 19.10
N SER A 464 9.33 7.56 19.53
CA SER A 464 9.22 8.95 19.96
C SER A 464 10.15 9.33 21.11
N ARG A 465 10.54 8.40 22.00
CA ARG A 465 11.50 8.68 23.07
C ARG A 465 12.95 8.71 22.60
N LYS A 466 13.24 8.08 21.47
CA LYS A 466 14.59 7.95 20.92
C LYS A 466 14.89 9.03 19.87
N LEU A 467 13.89 9.68 19.29
CA LEU A 467 14.11 10.81 18.39
C LEU A 467 14.81 11.97 19.11
N GLU A 468 15.71 12.65 18.39
CA GLU A 468 16.48 13.77 18.94
C GLU A 468 15.70 15.08 18.97
N TYR A 469 14.77 15.25 18.02
CA TYR A 469 13.89 16.41 17.90
C TYR A 469 12.58 16.17 18.67
N SER A 470 11.85 17.25 18.93
CA SER A 470 10.55 17.18 19.59
C SER A 470 9.59 16.27 18.82
N SER A 471 9.07 15.24 19.49
CA SER A 471 8.11 14.34 18.90
C SER A 471 7.10 13.84 19.92
N ALA A 472 5.97 13.33 19.45
CA ALA A 472 4.95 12.75 20.31
C ALA A 472 4.36 11.45 19.72
N PRO A 473 4.02 10.46 20.57
CA PRO A 473 3.21 9.33 20.14
C PRO A 473 1.75 9.77 19.97
N TYR A 474 1.06 9.22 18.97
CA TYR A 474 -0.35 9.49 18.67
C TYR A 474 -1.09 8.19 18.36
N HIS A 475 -2.05 7.79 19.20
CA HIS A 475 -2.82 6.56 18.98
C HIS A 475 -4.17 6.57 19.71
N ALA A 476 -5.06 5.64 19.36
CA ALA A 476 -6.42 5.53 19.92
C ALA A 476 -6.46 5.39 21.46
N GLY A 477 -5.45 4.77 22.07
CA GLY A 477 -5.34 4.65 23.53
C GLY A 477 -4.98 5.92 24.30
N LEU A 478 -4.77 7.07 23.64
CA LEU A 478 -4.58 8.36 24.31
C LEU A 478 -5.93 9.00 24.66
N ASP A 479 -5.96 9.78 25.74
CA ASP A 479 -7.13 10.61 26.04
C ASP A 479 -7.29 11.74 25.00
N ASN A 480 -8.54 12.18 24.78
CA ASN A 480 -8.86 13.22 23.80
C ASN A 480 -8.07 14.53 24.02
N ARG A 481 -7.85 14.92 25.29
CA ARG A 481 -7.11 16.16 25.61
C ARG A 481 -5.65 16.08 25.18
N LYS A 482 -5.01 14.90 25.29
CA LYS A 482 -3.65 14.66 24.79
C LYS A 482 -3.62 14.66 23.27
N ARG A 483 -4.58 14.02 22.61
CA ARG A 483 -4.67 14.03 21.13
C ARG A 483 -4.75 15.46 20.57
N GLN A 484 -5.72 16.24 21.06
CA GLN A 484 -5.89 17.66 20.68
C GLN A 484 -4.67 18.54 21.00
N ARG A 485 -3.88 18.17 22.00
CA ARG A 485 -2.62 18.87 22.30
C ARG A 485 -1.55 18.53 21.28
N VAL A 486 -1.37 17.25 20.95
CA VAL A 486 -0.39 16.80 19.95
C VAL A 486 -0.73 17.40 18.58
N GLU A 487 -2.02 17.41 18.21
CA GLU A 487 -2.52 18.03 16.98
C GLU A 487 -2.12 19.51 16.89
N ARG A 488 -2.42 20.31 17.92
CA ARG A 488 -2.03 21.72 17.97
C ARG A 488 -0.52 21.92 17.92
N GLN A 489 0.24 21.20 18.74
CA GLN A 489 1.70 21.32 18.76
C GLN A 489 2.34 20.92 17.42
N PHE A 490 1.74 19.98 16.69
CA PHE A 490 2.21 19.66 15.34
C PHE A 490 1.85 20.77 14.35
N ALA A 491 0.61 21.27 14.36
CA ALA A 491 0.19 22.37 13.50
C ALA A 491 1.04 23.65 13.72
N ASP A 492 1.41 23.94 14.97
CA ASP A 492 2.23 25.09 15.36
C ASP A 492 3.75 24.89 15.09
N GLN A 493 4.15 23.75 14.52
CA GLN A 493 5.54 23.33 14.30
C GLN A 493 6.41 23.20 15.57
N ASP A 494 5.79 23.02 16.75
CA ASP A 494 6.47 22.71 18.01
C ASP A 494 7.00 21.26 18.02
N LEU A 495 6.37 20.37 17.26
CA LEU A 495 6.79 18.98 17.08
C LEU A 495 7.40 18.77 15.69
N ALA A 496 8.61 18.22 15.63
CA ALA A 496 9.22 17.78 14.38
C ALA A 496 8.60 16.50 13.83
N ALA A 497 8.13 15.61 14.72
CA ALA A 497 7.55 14.35 14.30
C ALA A 497 6.38 13.86 15.17
N VAL A 498 5.46 13.12 14.57
CA VAL A 498 4.43 12.33 15.27
C VAL A 498 4.61 10.86 14.91
N VAL A 499 4.57 9.99 15.92
CA VAL A 499 4.67 8.53 15.73
C VAL A 499 3.32 7.89 16.02
N THR A 500 2.78 7.14 15.08
CA THR A 500 1.39 6.69 15.12
C THR A 500 1.20 5.27 14.57
N THR A 501 0.05 4.67 14.90
CA THR A 501 -0.45 3.44 14.26
C THR A 501 -1.51 3.83 13.20
N ALA A 502 -2.37 2.91 12.77
CA ALA A 502 -3.53 3.20 11.91
C ALA A 502 -4.48 4.29 12.45
N ALA A 503 -4.36 4.71 13.72
CA ALA A 503 -5.23 5.70 14.34
C ALA A 503 -5.20 7.09 13.68
N LEU A 504 -4.16 7.41 12.90
CA LEU A 504 -4.08 8.66 12.15
C LEU A 504 -4.81 8.59 10.81
N ALA A 505 -5.12 7.39 10.29
CA ALA A 505 -5.83 7.20 9.02
C ALA A 505 -7.23 7.83 9.06
N ALA A 506 -7.88 7.82 10.23
CA ALA A 506 -9.21 8.36 10.45
C ALA A 506 -9.17 9.85 10.86
N GLY A 507 -9.35 10.75 9.89
CA GLY A 507 -9.98 12.06 10.11
C GLY A 507 -9.18 13.19 10.76
N VAL A 508 -7.89 13.02 11.08
CA VAL A 508 -7.06 14.08 11.68
C VAL A 508 -6.09 14.68 10.65
N ASP A 509 -6.09 16.00 10.58
CA ASP A 509 -5.25 16.77 9.66
C ASP A 509 -3.87 17.07 10.27
N PHE A 510 -2.85 16.33 9.83
CA PHE A 510 -1.45 16.62 10.13
C PHE A 510 -0.73 17.03 8.82
N PRO A 511 -0.41 18.32 8.62
CA PRO A 511 0.34 18.76 7.45
C PRO A 511 1.81 18.32 7.57
N ALA A 512 2.19 17.22 6.93
CA ALA A 512 3.55 16.69 6.96
C ALA A 512 4.23 16.82 5.60
N SER A 513 5.53 17.10 5.59
CA SER A 513 6.33 17.04 4.35
C SER A 513 6.79 15.61 4.07
N GLN A 514 6.88 14.80 5.13
CA GLN A 514 7.46 13.46 5.07
C GLN A 514 6.62 12.43 5.81
N VAL A 515 6.48 11.26 5.21
CA VAL A 515 5.94 10.06 5.85
C VAL A 515 7.03 8.99 5.91
N ILE A 516 7.15 8.30 7.05
CA ILE A 516 8.02 7.13 7.20
C ILE A 516 7.13 5.95 7.60
N PHE A 517 7.24 4.85 6.86
CA PHE A 517 6.74 3.55 7.27
C PHE A 517 7.88 2.81 7.97
N ASP A 518 7.82 2.77 9.30
CA ASP A 518 8.71 1.95 10.13
C ASP A 518 8.30 0.47 10.11
N SER A 519 7.01 0.23 9.96
CA SER A 519 6.44 -1.10 9.75
C SER A 519 5.32 -1.03 8.71
N LEU A 520 5.23 -2.07 7.89
CA LEU A 520 4.15 -2.25 6.91
C LEU A 520 2.98 -3.09 7.45
N ALA A 521 2.97 -3.36 8.76
CA ALA A 521 1.91 -4.07 9.44
C ALA A 521 1.19 -3.17 10.44
N MET A 522 -0.10 -3.45 10.65
CA MET A 522 -0.91 -2.87 11.71
C MET A 522 -1.41 -3.99 12.62
N GLY A 523 -0.80 -4.14 13.80
CA GLY A 523 -1.09 -5.28 14.66
C GLY A 523 -0.58 -6.60 14.04
N ILE A 524 -1.50 -7.47 13.67
CA ILE A 524 -1.24 -8.81 13.09
C ILE A 524 -1.55 -8.90 11.59
N GLU A 525 -1.89 -7.78 10.96
CA GLU A 525 -2.25 -7.73 9.54
C GLU A 525 -1.29 -6.82 8.77
N TRP A 526 -1.05 -7.17 7.51
CA TRP A 526 -0.31 -6.33 6.57
C TRP A 526 -1.19 -5.19 6.07
N LEU A 527 -0.58 -4.04 5.81
CA LEU A 527 -1.28 -2.93 5.16
C LEU A 527 -1.83 -3.35 3.79
N THR A 528 -3.04 -2.90 3.49
CA THR A 528 -3.61 -2.94 2.15
C THR A 528 -3.02 -1.80 1.28
N VAL A 529 -3.14 -1.93 -0.05
CA VAL A 529 -2.70 -0.87 -0.99
C VAL A 529 -3.48 0.44 -0.72
N GLN A 530 -4.75 0.31 -0.31
CA GLN A 530 -5.63 1.40 0.03
C GLN A 530 -5.17 2.13 1.29
N GLU A 531 -4.92 1.42 2.39
CA GLU A 531 -4.41 2.02 3.61
C GLU A 531 -3.04 2.67 3.40
N PHE A 532 -2.15 1.99 2.66
CA PHE A 532 -0.85 2.54 2.29
C PHE A 532 -0.99 3.85 1.50
N SER A 533 -1.90 3.90 0.52
CA SER A 533 -2.18 5.10 -0.28
C SER A 533 -2.74 6.25 0.56
N GLN A 534 -3.67 5.96 1.49
CA GLN A 534 -4.23 6.95 2.42
C GLN A 534 -3.17 7.52 3.38
N MET A 535 -2.25 6.68 3.86
CA MET A 535 -1.15 7.08 4.73
C MET A 535 -0.09 7.88 3.97
N LEU A 536 0.28 7.43 2.77
CA LEU A 536 1.22 8.12 1.88
C LEU A 536 0.70 9.49 1.45
N GLY A 537 -0.61 9.63 1.21
CA GLY A 537 -1.25 10.89 0.82
C GLY A 537 -1.12 12.03 1.84
N ARG A 538 -0.57 11.75 3.03
CA ARG A 538 -0.27 12.77 4.06
C ARG A 538 1.08 13.46 3.83
N ALA A 539 1.91 12.95 2.93
CA ALA A 539 3.19 13.55 2.58
C ALA A 539 3.01 14.63 1.51
N GLY A 540 3.46 15.84 1.82
CA GLY A 540 3.42 16.96 0.89
C GLY A 540 2.04 17.62 0.88
N ARG A 541 2.02 18.94 1.14
CA ARG A 541 0.80 19.74 1.06
C ARG A 541 1.09 21.00 0.29
N PRO A 542 0.23 21.39 -0.67
CA PRO A 542 0.49 22.52 -1.55
C PRO A 542 0.79 23.79 -0.77
N ASP A 543 0.02 24.11 0.26
CA ASP A 543 0.18 25.36 1.02
C ASP A 543 1.45 25.41 1.89
N TYR A 544 2.11 24.28 2.12
CA TYR A 544 3.18 24.15 3.09
C TYR A 544 4.50 23.66 2.48
N HIS A 545 4.46 22.81 1.45
CA HIS A 545 5.59 21.99 1.01
C HIS A 545 5.76 22.04 -0.51
N ASP A 546 7.01 21.95 -0.97
CA ASP A 546 7.34 21.92 -2.41
C ASP A 546 7.25 20.52 -3.01
N LYS A 547 7.45 19.50 -2.17
CA LYS A 547 7.34 18.08 -2.49
C LYS A 547 6.96 17.27 -1.24
N GLY A 548 6.33 16.13 -1.44
CA GLY A 548 6.17 15.09 -0.42
C GLY A 548 7.29 14.06 -0.54
N THR A 549 7.71 13.48 0.57
CA THR A 549 8.67 12.36 0.56
C THR A 549 8.19 11.23 1.44
N VAL A 550 8.20 10.01 0.92
CA VAL A 550 7.83 8.80 1.67
C VAL A 550 9.01 7.86 1.74
N TYR A 551 9.34 7.39 2.93
CA TYR A 551 10.36 6.36 3.16
C TYR A 551 9.71 5.08 3.70
N MET A 552 9.98 3.95 3.07
CA MET A 552 9.66 2.62 3.59
C MET A 552 10.94 2.00 4.14
N LEU A 553 10.97 1.77 5.45
CA LEU A 553 12.08 1.10 6.13
C LEU A 553 11.72 -0.37 6.25
N VAL A 554 12.30 -1.19 5.38
CA VAL A 554 11.94 -2.60 5.21
C VAL A 554 12.93 -3.48 5.95
N GLU A 555 12.46 -4.36 6.82
CA GLU A 555 13.29 -5.39 7.44
C GLU A 555 13.19 -6.68 6.61
N PRO A 556 14.26 -7.11 5.94
CA PRO A 556 14.26 -8.37 5.17
C PRO A 556 13.85 -9.58 6.01
N ASP A 557 13.10 -10.51 5.41
CA ASP A 557 12.66 -11.77 6.05
C ASP A 557 11.82 -11.55 7.33
N CYS A 558 11.31 -10.33 7.54
CA CYS A 558 10.58 -9.99 8.74
C CYS A 558 9.11 -10.39 8.60
N SER A 559 8.60 -11.10 9.61
CA SER A 559 7.18 -11.31 9.83
C SER A 559 6.85 -10.93 11.27
N TYR A 560 5.76 -10.19 11.45
CA TYR A 560 5.34 -9.72 12.77
C TYR A 560 4.46 -10.73 13.51
N HIS A 561 3.87 -11.69 12.78
CA HIS A 561 3.00 -12.72 13.34
C HIS A 561 3.07 -14.01 12.50
N ASN A 562 2.97 -15.18 13.14
CA ASN A 562 3.11 -16.47 12.45
C ASN A 562 2.02 -16.76 11.40
N SER A 563 0.89 -16.05 11.44
CA SER A 563 -0.18 -16.16 10.45
C SER A 563 0.10 -15.39 9.16
N MET A 564 1.12 -14.53 9.15
CA MET A 564 1.49 -13.76 7.97
C MET A 564 2.30 -14.64 7.01
N GLU A 565 1.75 -14.90 5.83
CA GLU A 565 2.41 -15.73 4.81
C GLU A 565 3.53 -15.00 4.07
N MET A 566 3.40 -13.68 3.90
CA MET A 566 4.37 -12.83 3.21
C MET A 566 5.35 -12.18 4.20
N THR A 567 6.58 -11.92 3.75
CA THR A 567 7.55 -11.12 4.50
C THR A 567 7.36 -9.61 4.26
N GLU A 568 7.89 -8.77 5.16
CA GLU A 568 7.74 -7.31 5.05
C GLU A 568 8.27 -6.76 3.72
N ASP A 569 9.33 -7.34 3.17
CA ASP A 569 9.88 -6.94 1.88
C ASP A 569 8.99 -7.34 0.70
N GLU A 570 8.40 -8.53 0.70
CA GLU A 570 7.41 -8.90 -0.34
C GLU A 570 6.21 -7.96 -0.30
N VAL A 571 5.74 -7.61 0.89
CA VAL A 571 4.63 -6.66 1.09
C VAL A 571 5.02 -5.26 0.63
N ALA A 572 6.25 -4.81 0.88
CA ALA A 572 6.72 -3.50 0.42
C ALA A 572 6.59 -3.35 -1.10
N PHE A 573 7.04 -4.35 -1.86
CA PHE A 573 6.93 -4.33 -3.32
C PHE A 573 5.50 -4.51 -3.81
N LYS A 574 4.68 -5.34 -3.13
CA LYS A 574 3.23 -5.41 -3.40
C LYS A 574 2.58 -4.03 -3.25
N LEU A 575 2.89 -3.28 -2.21
CA LEU A 575 2.32 -1.95 -1.96
C LEU A 575 2.82 -0.89 -2.96
N LEU A 576 4.09 -0.95 -3.35
CA LEU A 576 4.68 0.02 -4.27
C LEU A 576 4.22 -0.16 -5.72
N LYS A 577 4.13 -1.43 -6.15
CA LYS A 577 3.69 -1.83 -7.49
C LYS A 577 2.16 -1.97 -7.59
N GLY A 578 1.48 -2.10 -6.45
CA GLY A 578 0.07 -2.45 -6.39
C GLY A 578 -0.84 -1.44 -7.06
N GLU A 579 -1.68 -1.93 -7.96
CA GLU A 579 -2.86 -1.21 -8.41
C GLU A 579 -3.93 -1.30 -7.32
N MET A 580 -4.78 -0.28 -7.24
CA MET A 580 -5.86 -0.27 -6.26
C MET A 580 -6.80 -1.44 -6.54
N GLU A 581 -7.03 -2.28 -5.51
CA GLU A 581 -7.88 -3.44 -5.69
C GLU A 581 -9.33 -2.97 -5.96
N PRO A 582 -10.06 -3.66 -6.86
CA PRO A 582 -11.47 -3.41 -7.07
C PRO A 582 -12.25 -3.56 -5.76
N VAL A 583 -13.14 -2.62 -5.47
CA VAL A 583 -14.13 -2.76 -4.41
C VAL A 583 -15.14 -3.81 -4.84
N ILE A 584 -15.04 -5.00 -4.26
CA ILE A 584 -15.92 -6.14 -4.52
C ILE A 584 -16.42 -6.65 -3.17
N THR A 585 -17.73 -6.52 -2.94
CA THR A 585 -18.37 -7.13 -1.78
C THR A 585 -18.45 -8.64 -1.98
N ARG A 586 -17.82 -9.41 -1.10
CA ARG A 586 -17.87 -10.87 -1.11
C ARG A 586 -18.81 -11.37 -0.01
N TYR A 587 -19.52 -12.44 -0.33
CA TYR A 587 -20.43 -13.12 0.59
C TYR A 587 -19.96 -14.55 0.80
N ASP A 588 -19.49 -14.85 2.01
CA ASP A 588 -19.46 -16.24 2.47
C ASP A 588 -20.88 -16.72 2.84
N GLU A 589 -21.00 -17.98 3.24
CA GLU A 589 -22.29 -18.56 3.63
C GLU A 589 -22.90 -17.84 4.84
N GLY A 590 -22.08 -17.48 5.84
CA GLY A 590 -22.52 -16.82 7.07
C GLY A 590 -23.07 -15.43 6.79
N ALA A 591 -22.30 -14.60 6.09
CA ALA A 591 -22.66 -13.26 5.67
C ALA A 591 -23.91 -13.26 4.76
N ALA A 592 -24.01 -14.20 3.81
CA ALA A 592 -25.18 -14.33 2.96
C ALA A 592 -26.46 -14.64 3.76
N VAL A 593 -26.36 -15.51 4.77
CA VAL A 593 -27.47 -15.87 5.66
C VAL A 593 -27.82 -14.71 6.59
N GLU A 594 -26.83 -14.04 7.19
CA GLU A 594 -27.02 -12.87 8.06
C GLU A 594 -27.78 -11.75 7.30
N GLU A 595 -27.28 -11.34 6.15
CA GLU A 595 -27.85 -10.23 5.40
C GLU A 595 -29.21 -10.58 4.77
N THR A 596 -29.41 -11.83 4.36
CA THR A 596 -30.74 -12.30 3.91
C THR A 596 -31.74 -12.27 5.05
N LEU A 597 -31.36 -12.65 6.27
CA LEU A 597 -32.24 -12.58 7.44
C LEU A 597 -32.58 -11.12 7.80
N ALA A 598 -31.61 -10.22 7.73
CA ALA A 598 -31.83 -8.79 7.91
C ALA A 598 -32.81 -8.24 6.86
N ASN A 599 -32.65 -8.61 5.59
CA ASN A 599 -33.54 -8.20 4.50
C ASN A 599 -34.96 -8.78 4.65
N VAL A 600 -35.11 -10.02 5.12
CA VAL A 600 -36.43 -10.59 5.49
C VAL A 600 -37.04 -9.86 6.67
N THR A 601 -36.23 -9.48 7.66
CA THR A 601 -36.73 -8.76 8.84
C THR A 601 -37.25 -7.37 8.49
N VAL A 602 -36.58 -6.64 7.59
CA VAL A 602 -36.98 -5.28 7.19
C VAL A 602 -38.06 -5.28 6.11
N ALA A 603 -37.95 -6.13 5.09
CA ALA A 603 -38.75 -6.03 3.88
C ALA A 603 -39.70 -7.22 3.65
N GLY A 604 -39.62 -8.26 4.49
CA GLY A 604 -40.46 -9.45 4.40
C GLY A 604 -40.45 -10.08 3.01
N LYS A 605 -41.60 -10.03 2.32
CA LYS A 605 -41.76 -10.58 0.96
C LYS A 605 -40.88 -9.89 -0.10
N GLN A 606 -40.41 -8.67 0.17
CA GLN A 606 -39.54 -7.92 -0.74
C GLN A 606 -38.05 -8.21 -0.52
N ALA A 607 -37.67 -9.08 0.44
CA ALA A 607 -36.27 -9.39 0.73
C ALA A 607 -35.46 -9.80 -0.49
N LYS A 608 -36.05 -10.56 -1.42
CA LYS A 608 -35.38 -10.91 -2.68
C LYS A 608 -35.00 -9.66 -3.49
N ARG A 609 -35.89 -8.67 -3.60
CA ARG A 609 -35.58 -7.40 -4.29
C ARG A 609 -34.44 -6.64 -3.60
N LEU A 610 -34.33 -6.76 -2.28
CA LEU A 610 -33.21 -6.18 -1.52
C LEU A 610 -31.91 -6.94 -1.78
N ASN A 611 -31.93 -8.27 -1.85
CA ASN A 611 -30.73 -9.03 -2.21
C ASN A 611 -30.30 -8.75 -3.67
N ASP A 612 -31.25 -8.68 -4.61
CA ASP A 612 -30.96 -8.48 -6.04
C ASP A 612 -30.42 -7.07 -6.36
N ARG A 613 -30.56 -6.09 -5.45
CA ARG A 613 -30.04 -4.72 -5.61
C ARG A 613 -28.72 -4.47 -4.89
N MET A 614 -28.25 -5.43 -4.10
CA MET A 614 -26.96 -5.33 -3.41
C MET A 614 -25.82 -5.35 -4.43
N VAL A 615 -24.71 -4.74 -4.05
CA VAL A 615 -23.50 -4.60 -4.88
C VAL A 615 -22.88 -5.98 -5.13
N GLY A 616 -22.78 -6.82 -4.09
CA GLY A 616 -22.29 -8.19 -4.20
C GLY A 616 -23.39 -9.21 -4.51
N GLU A 617 -22.99 -10.34 -5.10
CA GLU A 617 -23.90 -11.42 -5.46
C GLU A 617 -24.25 -12.27 -4.22
N VAL A 618 -25.50 -12.16 -3.76
CA VAL A 618 -25.99 -12.95 -2.63
C VAL A 618 -26.67 -14.23 -3.14
N PRO A 619 -26.27 -15.44 -2.69
CA PRO A 619 -26.90 -16.71 -3.04
C PRO A 619 -28.27 -16.88 -2.34
N THR A 620 -29.22 -16.01 -2.66
CA THR A 620 -30.48 -15.77 -1.94
C THR A 620 -31.30 -17.04 -1.71
N LYS A 621 -31.39 -17.92 -2.71
CA LYS A 621 -32.14 -19.18 -2.58
C LYS A 621 -31.51 -20.11 -1.55
N HIS A 622 -30.17 -20.17 -1.51
CA HIS A 622 -29.43 -20.97 -0.55
C HIS A 622 -29.59 -20.39 0.85
N ALA A 623 -29.37 -19.08 1.01
CA ALA A 623 -29.52 -18.38 2.27
C ALA A 623 -30.94 -18.53 2.86
N LEU A 624 -31.99 -18.35 2.06
CA LEU A 624 -33.39 -18.58 2.51
C LEU A 624 -33.63 -20.04 2.95
N GLY A 625 -33.03 -21.01 2.26
CA GLY A 625 -33.10 -22.42 2.65
C GLY A 625 -32.48 -22.66 4.02
N LYS A 626 -31.30 -22.09 4.28
CA LYS A 626 -30.61 -22.15 5.57
C LYS A 626 -31.40 -21.48 6.68
N LEU A 627 -32.00 -20.32 6.42
CA LEU A 627 -32.82 -19.62 7.42
C LEU A 627 -34.06 -20.42 7.86
N LEU A 628 -34.68 -21.17 6.94
CA LEU A 628 -35.76 -22.09 7.27
C LEU A 628 -35.25 -23.30 8.07
N GLU A 629 -34.11 -23.87 7.66
CA GLU A 629 -33.44 -24.97 8.37
C GLU A 629 -33.07 -24.59 9.82
N TYR A 630 -32.62 -23.35 10.01
CA TYR A 630 -32.21 -22.79 11.30
C TYR A 630 -33.38 -22.28 12.16
N GLU A 631 -34.61 -22.36 11.64
CA GLU A 631 -35.82 -21.83 12.30
C GLU A 631 -35.74 -20.32 12.61
N PHE A 632 -34.91 -19.57 11.88
CA PHE A 632 -34.80 -18.12 12.00
C PHE A 632 -35.96 -17.40 11.29
N ILE A 633 -36.57 -18.04 10.28
CA ILE A 633 -37.76 -17.53 9.60
C ILE A 633 -38.86 -18.59 9.51
N ASP A 634 -40.12 -18.14 9.50
CA ASP A 634 -41.29 -18.92 9.10
C ASP A 634 -41.87 -18.31 7.81
N GLY A 635 -41.68 -19.01 6.70
CA GLY A 635 -41.90 -18.46 5.37
C GLY A 635 -40.95 -17.29 5.07
N LEU A 636 -41.49 -16.07 4.97
CA LEU A 636 -40.73 -14.82 4.78
C LEU A 636 -40.99 -13.83 5.93
N SER A 637 -41.14 -14.36 7.13
CA SER A 637 -41.30 -13.59 8.37
C SER A 637 -40.31 -14.09 9.42
N PRO A 638 -39.59 -13.21 10.14
CA PRO A 638 -38.62 -13.66 11.14
C PRO A 638 -39.32 -14.22 12.38
N THR A 639 -38.82 -15.35 12.88
CA THR A 639 -39.25 -15.94 14.17
C THR A 639 -38.75 -15.08 15.35
N PRO A 640 -39.20 -15.31 16.60
CA PRO A 640 -38.63 -14.61 17.76
C PRO A 640 -37.11 -14.79 17.88
N LEU A 641 -36.61 -15.98 17.53
CA LEU A 641 -35.17 -16.25 17.49
C LEU A 641 -34.49 -15.46 16.37
N GLY A 642 -35.01 -15.52 15.14
CA GLY A 642 -34.45 -14.77 14.02
C GLY A 642 -34.43 -13.26 14.27
N ARG A 643 -35.45 -12.71 14.94
CA ARG A 643 -35.46 -11.29 15.36
C ARG A 643 -34.35 -10.98 16.36
N ALA A 644 -34.09 -11.87 17.32
CA ALA A 644 -33.00 -11.69 18.27
C ALA A 644 -31.64 -11.72 17.56
N VAL A 645 -31.39 -12.74 16.73
CA VAL A 645 -30.18 -12.89 15.92
C VAL A 645 -29.92 -11.62 15.08
N THR A 646 -30.92 -11.21 14.31
CA THR A 646 -30.84 -10.04 13.41
C THR A 646 -30.53 -8.76 14.17
N ARG A 647 -31.22 -8.54 15.30
CA ARG A 647 -31.07 -7.32 16.12
C ARG A 647 -29.65 -7.15 16.66
N HIS A 648 -28.98 -8.26 16.94
CA HIS A 648 -27.66 -8.28 17.53
C HIS A 648 -26.53 -8.44 16.51
N PHE A 649 -26.83 -8.49 15.20
CA PHE A 649 -25.83 -8.69 14.13
C PHE A 649 -25.01 -9.96 14.35
N LEU A 650 -25.67 -11.01 14.82
CA LEU A 650 -25.03 -12.28 15.10
C LEU A 650 -24.99 -13.10 13.81
N ALA A 651 -23.81 -13.63 13.50
CA ALA A 651 -23.67 -14.65 12.49
C ALA A 651 -24.38 -15.95 12.95
N PRO A 652 -24.78 -16.84 12.02
CA PRO A 652 -25.56 -18.03 12.37
C PRO A 652 -24.85 -18.95 13.39
N ASP A 653 -23.56 -19.16 13.19
CA ASP A 653 -22.64 -19.93 14.03
C ASP A 653 -22.48 -19.33 15.43
N GLU A 654 -22.28 -18.01 15.55
CA GLU A 654 -22.27 -17.31 16.84
C GLU A 654 -23.61 -17.51 17.57
N SER A 655 -24.71 -17.40 16.82
CA SER A 655 -26.06 -17.58 17.36
C SER A 655 -26.27 -18.99 17.92
N PHE A 656 -25.78 -20.02 17.22
CA PHE A 656 -25.88 -21.41 17.69
C PHE A 656 -25.04 -21.67 18.94
N GLN A 657 -23.84 -21.11 19.03
CA GLN A 657 -22.99 -21.26 20.21
C GLN A 657 -23.63 -20.60 21.43
N LEU A 658 -24.16 -19.38 21.29
CA LEU A 658 -24.91 -18.70 22.35
C LEU A 658 -26.11 -19.54 22.80
N LEU A 659 -26.90 -20.07 21.85
CA LEU A 659 -28.06 -20.90 22.15
C LEU A 659 -27.67 -22.20 22.86
N ASP A 660 -26.60 -22.84 22.44
CA ASP A 660 -26.10 -24.08 23.05
C ASP A 660 -25.65 -23.84 24.49
N GLY A 661 -24.91 -22.76 24.74
CA GLY A 661 -24.51 -22.39 26.09
C GLY A 661 -25.69 -22.06 27.00
N ILE A 662 -26.68 -21.31 26.49
CA ILE A 662 -27.92 -21.01 27.23
C ILE A 662 -28.69 -22.31 27.53
N ARG A 663 -28.81 -23.23 26.56
CA ARG A 663 -29.52 -24.51 26.73
C ARG A 663 -28.81 -25.45 27.70
N LYS A 664 -27.47 -25.42 27.75
CA LYS A 664 -26.65 -26.15 28.72
C LYS A 664 -26.69 -25.54 30.12
N GLY A 665 -27.29 -24.35 30.29
CA GLY A 665 -27.36 -23.65 31.56
C GLY A 665 -26.00 -23.09 32.00
N GLN A 666 -25.09 -22.83 31.06
CA GLN A 666 -23.81 -22.17 31.35
C GLN A 666 -24.05 -20.77 31.92
N HIS A 667 -23.11 -20.30 32.73
CA HIS A 667 -23.21 -18.95 33.27
C HIS A 667 -22.99 -17.92 32.14
N PRO A 668 -23.73 -16.79 32.07
CA PRO A 668 -23.54 -15.80 31.00
C PRO A 668 -22.09 -15.33 30.80
N TYR A 669 -21.32 -15.17 31.88
CA TYR A 669 -19.89 -14.86 31.79
C TYR A 669 -19.06 -15.95 31.09
N GLU A 670 -19.40 -17.22 31.26
CA GLU A 670 -18.71 -18.33 30.58
C GLU A 670 -19.06 -18.33 29.09
N ILE A 671 -20.33 -18.12 28.76
CA ILE A 671 -20.79 -18.03 27.36
C ILE A 671 -20.08 -16.88 26.64
N VAL A 672 -19.99 -15.70 27.29
CA VAL A 672 -19.28 -14.54 26.72
C VAL A 672 -17.78 -14.80 26.61
N ALA A 673 -17.15 -15.43 27.62
CA ALA A 673 -15.74 -15.78 27.55
C ALA A 673 -15.44 -16.79 26.43
N ASP A 674 -16.29 -17.81 26.26
CA ASP A 674 -16.18 -18.79 25.18
C ASP A 674 -16.38 -18.16 23.79
N MET A 675 -17.15 -17.07 23.72
CA MET A 675 -17.35 -16.32 22.47
C MET A 675 -16.16 -15.44 22.12
N GLU A 676 -15.58 -14.74 23.10
CA GLU A 676 -14.39 -13.89 22.88
C GLU A 676 -13.13 -14.72 22.57
N LEU A 677 -13.02 -15.93 23.13
CA LEU A 677 -11.89 -16.83 22.86
C LEU A 677 -12.00 -17.59 21.54
N ARG A 678 -13.11 -17.42 20.81
CA ARG A 678 -13.39 -18.17 19.58
C ARG A 678 -12.43 -17.82 18.45
N ASP A 679 -12.04 -16.55 18.35
CA ASP A 679 -11.16 -16.05 17.28
C ASP A 679 -9.67 -16.32 17.57
N GLU A 680 -9.34 -16.84 18.77
CA GLU A 680 -7.98 -17.23 19.15
C GLU A 680 -7.64 -18.71 18.82
N HIS A 681 -8.53 -19.44 18.13
CA HIS A 681 -8.43 -20.89 17.92
C HIS A 681 -8.50 -21.37 16.47
#